data_AF-A0A6J7CJV4-F1
#
_entry.id   AF-A0A6J7CJV4-F1
#
_cell.length_a   1.000
_cell.length_b   1.000
_cell.length_c   1.000
_cell.angle_alpha   90.00
_cell.angle_beta   90.00
_cell.angle_gamma   90.00
#
_symmetry.space_group_name_H-M   'P 1'
#
loop_
_entity.id
_entity.type
_entity.pdbx_description
1 polymer ?
#
loop_
_entity_poly.entity_id
_entity_poly.type
_entity_poly.pdbx_seq_one_letter_code
_entity_poly.pdbx_strand_id
1 'polypeptide(L)'
;MREPRRIPMRLPPLPGEAFESWLVAYAHRLDSPTSDILAQAGLSTSQVSTDPRTLALGPSADTLQRLSDVTGHDCSELESTFVPLRQYSAGLSKVRIHGTSFLGAPMRASRFCPECLDANGGRWMASWRLPWVVACPTHGILLATHCPDCESEQRRRPILTESTPNDPRHCANPASGSIGRAPTRCEADLTGVFTHPAPTALVHLSESWNEFHAVGRVTDLLRLVGDVAVLSSVIGTCASAGEALAHPEKFADVLAQAAEAVLDPEGSTFTELASRRVSRKAPALPAGWTGISEGLVSRALVIRDPSMRPLDRIRWASATRGRRPSEVRSDALSREGKVPASLWPEWALLLAPPGLESAAVFPAAAAGCMLLRGSTLPLSQLMKMLSDDPTDSRSAARSILQATANDPGDTILPTLTKLSETLEAEPPPIDYARRRRWAAERDVLSRRDWVRLCEGTSSAPGEARKWRYARLRVWETLTGGMAHQAPSSLMAGMTDPLSVYYQFLRNLTPAVLQALTAHAREVLDAWGLEDEPVEWVPSLSIIGAPSDVLPGVSRQQLEGRVPIGSLAGRRALSDCAADVGLDIQQAKLIVRLGWFAPEPSPGRPARTRLSEAQVRDAIEVRGLTLRQTAAELGVDRKTVRQRCLELEIDLHAPGRRRRWNVDKEWLATQYVTRGRPLPDIAAEVGCSTANLARIAKEHGIPLRGRGGASHGSATVTTGDLPPLLAACLRGQGARERVERFHQIAAFRSLNEAAQSIGLHQSAISTQLKKLETAAGGRILERGDRQHAPLKVTPLGRKLLKQAEQELGLPQHPIVRAPLAPALGSFRGAERIAKLASASRQKTLREAAVAAGVTPQSLRISFRGLESACGPLVSAWGLDEAFHLTPRGQLLVRQWAAHHSA
;
A
#
# COMPACT_ATOMS: atom_id res chain seq x y z
N MET A 1 1.05 -45.50 66.46
CA MET A 1 0.92 -44.03 66.55
C MET A 1 -0.44 -43.74 67.16
N ARG A 2 -0.51 -42.98 68.27
CA ARG A 2 -1.80 -42.53 68.83
C ARG A 2 -2.42 -41.57 67.82
N GLU A 3 -3.72 -41.70 67.55
CA GLU A 3 -4.44 -40.71 66.74
C GLU A 3 -4.22 -39.30 67.33
N PRO A 4 -3.91 -38.30 66.48
CA PRO A 4 -3.72 -36.93 66.96
C PRO A 4 -5.01 -36.46 67.65
N ARG A 5 -4.89 -36.06 68.92
CA ARG A 5 -6.03 -35.50 69.65
C ARG A 5 -6.38 -34.15 69.04
N ARG A 6 -7.68 -33.93 68.75
CA ARG A 6 -8.20 -32.65 68.29
C ARG A 6 -8.12 -31.59 69.39
N ILE A 7 -7.78 -30.36 69.01
CA ILE A 7 -7.83 -29.19 69.90
C ILE A 7 -9.31 -28.88 70.18
N PRO A 8 -9.73 -28.76 71.46
CA PRO A 8 -11.15 -28.57 71.81
C PRO A 8 -11.74 -27.25 71.34
N MET A 9 -10.96 -26.16 71.36
CA MET A 9 -11.38 -24.84 70.93
C MET A 9 -11.12 -24.67 69.44
N ARG A 10 -12.13 -24.34 68.65
CA ARG A 10 -12.01 -24.10 67.20
C ARG A 10 -12.06 -22.61 66.89
N LEU A 11 -11.31 -22.18 65.89
CA LEU A 11 -11.34 -20.81 65.38
C LEU A 11 -11.32 -20.86 63.85
N PRO A 12 -12.47 -20.69 63.18
CA PRO A 12 -12.50 -20.74 61.73
C PRO A 12 -11.69 -19.58 61.11
N PRO A 13 -11.02 -19.82 59.97
CA PRO A 13 -10.49 -18.74 59.13
C PRO A 13 -11.60 -17.76 58.71
N LEU A 14 -11.28 -16.47 58.62
CA LEU A 14 -12.20 -15.51 58.01
C LEU A 14 -12.11 -15.57 56.48
N PRO A 15 -13.18 -15.20 55.74
CA PRO A 15 -13.13 -15.06 54.30
C PRO A 15 -12.00 -14.11 53.87
N GLY A 16 -11.08 -14.59 53.02
CA GLY A 16 -9.95 -13.80 52.52
C GLY A 16 -8.79 -13.62 53.50
N GLU A 17 -8.85 -14.25 54.67
CA GLU A 17 -7.77 -14.17 55.66
C GLU A 17 -6.49 -14.87 55.19
N ALA A 18 -5.33 -14.31 55.50
CA ALA A 18 -4.04 -14.95 55.27
C ALA A 18 -3.82 -16.18 56.19
N PHE A 19 -3.21 -17.24 55.67
CA PHE A 19 -2.92 -18.46 56.43
C PHE A 19 -2.14 -18.19 57.73
N GLU A 20 -1.10 -17.35 57.67
CA GLU A 20 -0.30 -16.98 58.83
C GLU A 20 -1.05 -16.05 59.81
N SER A 21 -2.07 -15.34 59.34
CA SER A 21 -2.99 -14.61 60.23
C SER A 21 -3.80 -15.58 61.07
N TRP A 22 -4.41 -16.56 60.41
CA TRP A 22 -5.28 -17.52 61.08
C TRP A 22 -4.50 -18.30 62.13
N LEU A 23 -3.30 -18.78 61.79
CA LEU A 23 -2.46 -19.55 62.71
C LEU A 23 -2.03 -18.73 63.94
N VAL A 24 -1.66 -17.46 63.75
CA VAL A 24 -1.29 -16.55 64.85
C VAL A 24 -2.50 -16.21 65.73
N ALA A 25 -3.64 -15.91 65.12
CA ALA A 25 -4.87 -15.63 65.85
C ALA A 25 -5.35 -16.85 66.64
N TYR A 26 -5.17 -18.05 66.09
CA TYR A 26 -5.55 -19.29 66.76
C TYR A 26 -4.65 -19.59 67.95
N ALA A 27 -3.33 -19.41 67.80
CA ALA A 27 -2.36 -19.51 68.89
C ALA A 27 -2.62 -18.48 70.00
N HIS A 28 -2.88 -17.22 69.66
CA HIS A 28 -3.29 -16.19 70.62
C HIS A 28 -4.58 -16.57 71.35
N ARG A 29 -5.58 -17.09 70.62
CA ARG A 29 -6.85 -17.52 71.22
C ARG A 29 -6.67 -18.66 72.21
N LEU A 30 -5.72 -19.57 71.95
CA LEU A 30 -5.36 -20.69 72.81
C LEU A 30 -4.43 -20.32 73.98
N ASP A 31 -3.95 -19.07 74.03
CA ASP A 31 -2.91 -18.61 74.96
C ASP A 31 -1.66 -19.52 74.94
N SER A 32 -1.25 -19.93 73.74
CA SER A 32 -0.18 -20.92 73.54
C SER A 32 0.73 -20.52 72.38
N PRO A 33 2.03 -20.84 72.44
CA PRO A 33 2.96 -20.67 71.32
C PRO A 33 2.51 -21.43 70.05
N THR A 34 2.83 -20.91 68.87
CA THR A 34 2.52 -21.61 67.61
C THR A 34 3.24 -22.95 67.49
N SER A 35 4.40 -23.12 68.15
CA SER A 35 5.12 -24.39 68.20
C SER A 35 4.30 -25.53 68.81
N ASP A 36 3.43 -25.26 69.79
CA ASP A 36 2.60 -26.29 70.44
C ASP A 36 1.54 -26.84 69.47
N ILE A 37 0.89 -25.97 68.70
CA ILE A 37 -0.08 -26.37 67.66
C ILE A 37 0.60 -27.25 66.60
N LEU A 38 1.80 -26.84 66.16
CA LEU A 38 2.59 -27.60 65.18
C LEU A 38 3.05 -28.94 65.75
N ALA A 39 3.55 -28.97 66.99
CA ALA A 39 3.98 -30.18 67.66
C ALA A 39 2.83 -31.19 67.80
N GLN A 40 1.63 -30.73 68.13
CA GLN A 40 0.43 -31.57 68.20
C GLN A 40 0.04 -32.17 66.84
N ALA A 41 0.29 -31.45 65.74
CA ALA A 41 0.14 -31.92 64.37
C ALA A 41 1.33 -32.77 63.86
N GLY A 42 2.35 -32.99 64.70
CA GLY A 42 3.57 -33.69 64.32
C GLY A 42 4.39 -32.93 63.26
N LEU A 43 4.34 -31.61 63.30
CA LEU A 43 5.01 -30.69 62.37
C LEU A 43 6.17 -29.97 63.05
N SER A 44 7.23 -29.71 62.27
CA SER A 44 8.37 -28.88 62.68
C SER A 44 8.05 -27.39 62.57
N THR A 45 8.61 -26.57 63.46
CA THR A 45 8.51 -25.09 63.41
C THR A 45 9.03 -24.51 62.10
N SER A 46 9.97 -25.20 61.43
CA SER A 46 10.50 -24.83 60.11
C SER A 46 9.44 -24.74 59.00
N GLN A 47 8.27 -25.38 59.18
CA GLN A 47 7.16 -25.31 58.22
C GLN A 47 6.53 -23.92 58.16
N VAL A 48 6.63 -23.13 59.24
CA VAL A 48 6.03 -21.79 59.33
C VAL A 48 7.06 -20.68 59.61
N SER A 49 8.27 -21.03 60.03
CA SER A 49 9.39 -20.10 60.19
C SER A 49 10.17 -19.87 58.88
N THR A 50 9.52 -20.11 57.73
CA THR A 50 10.08 -19.95 56.38
C THR A 50 9.95 -18.50 55.89
N ASP A 51 10.41 -18.25 54.66
CA ASP A 51 10.21 -16.98 53.98
C ASP A 51 8.71 -16.59 53.98
N PRO A 52 8.32 -15.41 54.50
CA PRO A 52 6.90 -15.05 54.62
C PRO A 52 6.13 -15.03 53.31
N ARG A 53 6.80 -14.79 52.17
CA ARG A 53 6.16 -14.91 50.85
C ARG A 53 5.83 -16.37 50.53
N THR A 54 6.73 -17.30 50.83
CA THR A 54 6.45 -18.74 50.67
C THR A 54 5.32 -19.19 51.58
N LEU A 55 5.31 -18.72 52.84
CA LEU A 55 4.24 -19.04 53.79
C LEU A 55 2.87 -18.52 53.33
N ALA A 56 2.82 -17.31 52.77
CA ALA A 56 1.59 -16.71 52.23
C ALA A 56 1.01 -17.52 51.06
N LEU A 57 1.85 -18.25 50.31
CA LEU A 57 1.40 -19.16 49.24
C LEU A 57 0.89 -20.51 49.79
N GLY A 58 0.87 -20.68 51.12
CA GLY A 58 0.33 -21.82 51.82
C GLY A 58 1.31 -22.98 52.02
N PRO A 59 1.02 -23.87 52.97
CA PRO A 59 1.84 -25.03 53.27
C PRO A 59 1.72 -26.13 52.19
N SER A 60 2.47 -27.22 52.39
CA SER A 60 2.31 -28.46 51.60
C SER A 60 0.98 -29.15 51.93
N ALA A 61 0.52 -30.03 51.04
CA ALA A 61 -0.72 -30.79 51.25
C ALA A 61 -0.67 -31.68 52.50
N ASP A 62 0.48 -32.29 52.80
CA ASP A 62 0.68 -33.09 54.02
C ASP A 62 0.59 -32.22 55.29
N THR A 63 1.25 -31.06 55.29
CA THR A 63 1.18 -30.11 56.40
C THR A 63 -0.24 -29.60 56.61
N LEU A 64 -0.96 -29.31 55.53
CA LEU A 64 -2.36 -28.90 55.58
C LEU A 64 -3.26 -29.98 56.18
N GLN A 65 -3.12 -31.24 55.74
CA GLN A 65 -3.92 -32.35 56.25
C GLN A 65 -3.70 -32.57 57.75
N ARG A 66 -2.45 -32.51 58.21
CA ARG A 66 -2.13 -32.65 59.63
C ARG A 66 -2.69 -31.51 60.50
N LEU A 67 -2.69 -30.29 59.97
CA LEU A 67 -3.35 -29.16 60.62
C LEU A 67 -4.87 -29.35 60.64
N SER A 68 -5.48 -29.82 59.55
CA SER A 68 -6.90 -30.16 59.50
C SER A 68 -7.27 -31.19 60.58
N ASP A 69 -6.48 -32.26 60.71
CA ASP A 69 -6.71 -33.33 61.68
C ASP A 69 -6.69 -32.83 63.14
N VAL A 70 -5.77 -31.91 63.47
CA VAL A 70 -5.60 -31.40 64.85
C VAL A 70 -6.54 -30.24 65.18
N THR A 71 -6.75 -29.33 64.24
CA THR A 71 -7.57 -28.13 64.44
C THR A 71 -9.07 -28.41 64.25
N GLY A 72 -9.40 -29.51 63.56
CA GLY A 72 -10.78 -29.91 63.29
C GLY A 72 -11.49 -29.08 62.23
N HIS A 73 -10.72 -28.31 61.43
CA HIS A 73 -11.17 -27.57 60.25
C HIS A 73 -10.96 -28.40 58.98
N ASP A 74 -11.83 -28.25 58.00
CA ASP A 74 -11.68 -28.98 56.73
C ASP A 74 -10.50 -28.41 55.92
N CYS A 75 -9.80 -29.25 55.17
CA CYS A 75 -8.71 -28.83 54.29
C CYS A 75 -9.14 -27.70 53.32
N SER A 76 -10.38 -27.73 52.83
CA SER A 76 -10.92 -26.68 51.96
C SER A 76 -11.10 -25.32 52.68
N GLU A 77 -11.47 -25.34 53.97
CA GLU A 77 -11.57 -24.11 54.76
C GLU A 77 -10.18 -23.48 54.93
N LEU A 78 -9.17 -24.30 55.23
CA LEU A 78 -7.79 -23.83 55.37
C LEU A 78 -7.18 -23.40 54.02
N GLU A 79 -7.47 -24.11 52.93
CA GLU A 79 -7.06 -23.75 51.56
C GLU A 79 -7.57 -22.38 51.12
N SER A 80 -8.77 -22.00 51.56
CA SER A 80 -9.34 -20.68 51.26
C SER A 80 -8.43 -19.52 51.69
N THR A 81 -7.51 -19.75 52.63
CA THR A 81 -6.61 -18.71 53.16
C THR A 81 -5.38 -18.43 52.28
N PHE A 82 -5.08 -19.27 51.29
CA PHE A 82 -3.88 -19.10 50.44
C PHE A 82 -4.04 -19.52 48.98
N VAL A 83 -4.98 -20.41 48.63
CA VAL A 83 -5.20 -20.85 47.24
C VAL A 83 -5.44 -19.69 46.27
N PRO A 84 -6.24 -18.67 46.61
CA PRO A 84 -6.41 -17.50 45.75
C PRO A 84 -5.08 -16.83 45.40
N LEU A 85 -4.27 -16.56 46.42
CA LEU A 85 -2.97 -15.91 46.27
C LEU A 85 -2.00 -16.77 45.44
N ARG A 86 -2.04 -18.10 45.64
CA ARG A 86 -1.27 -19.09 44.86
C ARG A 86 -1.66 -19.09 43.38
N GLN A 87 -2.95 -19.08 43.07
CA GLN A 87 -3.47 -19.02 41.69
C GLN A 87 -3.03 -17.72 41.00
N TYR A 88 -3.13 -16.58 41.68
CA TYR A 88 -2.69 -15.30 41.13
C TYR A 88 -1.19 -15.26 40.89
N SER A 89 -0.38 -15.67 41.87
CA SER A 89 1.08 -15.70 41.74
C SER A 89 1.51 -16.57 40.56
N ALA A 90 0.87 -17.73 40.37
CA ALA A 90 1.15 -18.60 39.23
C ALA A 90 0.71 -17.96 37.90
N GLY A 91 -0.45 -17.31 37.86
CA GLY A 91 -0.96 -16.63 36.67
C GLY A 91 -0.09 -15.45 36.22
N LEU A 92 0.27 -14.56 37.14
CA LEU A 92 1.05 -13.36 36.82
C LEU A 92 2.50 -13.64 36.45
N SER A 93 3.09 -14.74 36.96
CA SER A 93 4.42 -15.17 36.54
C SER A 93 4.55 -15.42 35.02
N LYS A 94 3.41 -15.66 34.35
CA LYS A 94 3.29 -15.85 32.91
C LYS A 94 3.15 -14.53 32.14
N VAL A 95 2.72 -13.45 32.79
CA VAL A 95 2.60 -12.12 32.19
C VAL A 95 4.00 -11.57 31.96
N ARG A 96 4.29 -11.09 30.75
CA ARG A 96 5.57 -10.49 30.42
C ARG A 96 5.41 -8.99 30.18
N ILE A 97 6.25 -8.19 30.81
CA ILE A 97 6.35 -6.74 30.62
C ILE A 97 7.76 -6.47 30.08
N HIS A 98 7.88 -5.82 28.92
CA HIS A 98 9.18 -5.57 28.28
C HIS A 98 10.04 -6.84 28.08
N GLY A 99 9.41 -8.01 27.94
CA GLY A 99 10.11 -9.29 27.81
C GLY A 99 10.56 -9.95 29.12
N THR A 100 10.41 -9.28 30.27
CA THR A 100 10.67 -9.85 31.60
C THR A 100 9.36 -10.33 32.23
N SER A 101 9.40 -11.41 33.01
CA SER A 101 8.21 -11.85 33.75
C SER A 101 7.82 -10.81 34.78
N PHE A 102 6.54 -10.42 34.78
CA PHE A 102 5.97 -9.62 35.84
C PHE A 102 6.00 -10.46 37.13
N LEU A 103 6.76 -10.01 38.12
CA LEU A 103 6.82 -10.66 39.42
C LEU A 103 5.59 -10.23 40.23
N GLY A 104 4.43 -10.78 39.89
CA GLY A 104 3.21 -10.69 40.70
C GLY A 104 3.25 -11.53 41.99
N ALA A 105 4.44 -11.79 42.50
CA ALA A 105 4.65 -12.58 43.71
C ALA A 105 4.20 -11.77 44.93
N PRO A 106 3.66 -12.44 45.97
CA PRO A 106 3.34 -11.79 47.23
C PRO A 106 4.56 -11.07 47.80
N MET A 107 4.32 -9.92 48.42
CA MET A 107 5.33 -9.19 49.15
C MET A 107 5.75 -9.99 50.40
N ARG A 108 7.00 -9.79 50.82
CA ARG A 108 7.51 -10.36 52.08
C ARG A 108 6.82 -9.71 53.28
N ALA A 109 6.55 -8.42 53.20
CA ALA A 109 5.71 -7.69 54.16
C ALA A 109 4.23 -7.75 53.77
N SER A 110 3.35 -7.42 54.72
CA SER A 110 1.93 -7.21 54.48
C SER A 110 1.57 -5.76 54.74
N ARG A 111 0.68 -5.20 53.91
CA ARG A 111 -0.03 -3.97 54.27
C ARG A 111 -1.18 -4.27 55.23
N PHE A 112 -1.84 -3.25 55.75
CA PHE A 112 -3.06 -3.38 56.54
C PHE A 112 -3.93 -2.13 56.50
N CYS A 113 -5.22 -2.34 56.74
CA CYS A 113 -6.18 -1.29 57.04
C CYS A 113 -6.41 -1.28 58.56
N PRO A 114 -6.11 -0.19 59.28
CA PRO A 114 -6.28 -0.11 60.73
C PRO A 114 -7.72 -0.41 61.18
N GLU A 115 -8.70 0.16 60.46
CA GLU A 115 -10.14 -0.04 60.73
C GLU A 115 -10.60 -1.48 60.49
N CYS A 116 -10.17 -2.12 59.38
CA CYS A 116 -10.48 -3.54 59.15
C CYS A 116 -9.79 -4.45 60.18
N LEU A 117 -8.58 -4.07 60.62
CA LEU A 117 -7.84 -4.84 61.59
C LEU A 117 -8.55 -4.82 62.95
N ASP A 118 -9.10 -3.68 63.35
CA ASP A 118 -9.93 -3.60 64.55
C ASP A 118 -11.24 -4.39 64.39
N ALA A 119 -11.99 -4.13 63.31
CA ALA A 119 -13.30 -4.74 63.05
C ALA A 119 -13.26 -6.27 62.96
N ASN A 120 -12.18 -6.83 62.41
CA ASN A 120 -12.05 -8.28 62.24
C ASN A 120 -11.32 -8.95 63.42
N GLY A 121 -11.01 -8.24 64.50
CA GLY A 121 -10.34 -8.82 65.68
C GLY A 121 -8.88 -9.17 65.45
N GLY A 122 -8.16 -8.33 64.70
CA GLY A 122 -6.73 -8.49 64.42
C GLY A 122 -6.40 -9.48 63.29
N ARG A 123 -7.38 -9.83 62.45
CA ARG A 123 -7.24 -10.80 61.36
C ARG A 123 -6.82 -10.09 60.06
N TRP A 124 -5.68 -10.52 59.50
CA TRP A 124 -5.06 -9.91 58.32
C TRP A 124 -5.48 -10.61 57.03
N MET A 125 -5.71 -9.83 55.98
CA MET A 125 -6.17 -10.35 54.69
C MET A 125 -5.01 -10.81 53.79
N ALA A 126 -5.19 -11.94 53.08
CA ALA A 126 -4.20 -12.49 52.17
C ALA A 126 -3.87 -11.53 51.02
N SER A 127 -4.87 -10.76 50.56
CA SER A 127 -4.73 -9.78 49.47
C SER A 127 -3.80 -8.62 49.83
N TRP A 128 -3.63 -8.29 51.11
CA TRP A 128 -2.76 -7.20 51.55
C TRP A 128 -1.27 -7.46 51.31
N ARG A 129 -0.90 -8.68 50.92
CA ARG A 129 0.44 -9.03 50.44
C ARG A 129 0.63 -8.77 48.96
N LEU A 130 -0.40 -8.42 48.21
CA LEU A 130 -0.28 -8.18 46.78
C LEU A 130 0.29 -6.78 46.51
N PRO A 131 1.30 -6.63 45.64
CA PRO A 131 1.90 -5.32 45.35
C PRO A 131 0.88 -4.26 44.91
N TRP A 132 -0.13 -4.62 44.12
CA TRP A 132 -1.16 -3.71 43.59
C TRP A 132 -2.36 -3.46 44.52
N VAL A 133 -2.47 -4.20 45.64
CA VAL A 133 -3.50 -3.92 46.65
C VAL A 133 -2.92 -2.88 47.60
N VAL A 134 -3.26 -1.62 47.33
CA VAL A 134 -2.76 -0.43 48.04
C VAL A 134 -3.86 0.37 48.72
N ALA A 135 -5.13 0.10 48.40
CA ALA A 135 -6.29 0.75 48.98
C ALA A 135 -7.20 -0.27 49.65
N CYS A 136 -7.84 0.15 50.75
CA CYS A 136 -8.92 -0.60 51.36
C CYS A 136 -10.23 -0.29 50.63
N PRO A 137 -10.92 -1.29 50.04
CA PRO A 137 -12.19 -1.06 49.37
C PRO A 137 -13.32 -0.72 50.35
N THR A 138 -13.23 -1.19 51.60
CA THR A 138 -14.26 -0.95 52.62
C THR A 138 -14.21 0.45 53.21
N HIS A 139 -13.01 0.95 53.52
CA HIS A 139 -12.82 2.21 54.24
C HIS A 139 -12.29 3.35 53.34
N GLY A 140 -11.95 3.07 52.08
CA GLY A 140 -11.52 4.09 51.12
C GLY A 140 -10.19 4.76 51.47
N ILE A 141 -9.31 4.08 52.22
CA ILE A 141 -8.01 4.58 52.67
C ILE A 141 -6.84 3.82 52.06
N LEU A 142 -5.68 4.46 51.95
CA LEU A 142 -4.43 3.79 51.60
C LEU A 142 -4.01 2.85 52.74
N LEU A 143 -3.58 1.65 52.38
CA LEU A 143 -3.16 0.64 53.36
C LEU A 143 -1.81 1.02 53.99
N ALA A 144 -1.76 1.00 55.31
CA ALA A 144 -0.55 1.19 56.10
C ALA A 144 0.43 0.02 55.90
N THR A 145 1.72 0.30 56.07
CA THR A 145 2.81 -0.67 55.86
C THR A 145 3.72 -0.80 57.07
N HIS A 146 3.94 0.30 57.80
CA HIS A 146 4.89 0.41 58.89
C HIS A 146 4.19 0.60 60.23
N CYS A 147 4.86 0.18 61.31
CA CYS A 147 4.49 0.55 62.68
C CYS A 147 4.80 2.04 62.92
N PRO A 148 3.94 2.80 63.60
CA PRO A 148 4.25 4.19 63.96
C PRO A 148 5.40 4.30 64.99
N ASP A 149 5.61 3.28 65.83
CA ASP A 149 6.59 3.34 66.92
C ASP A 149 7.96 2.75 66.53
N CYS A 150 7.99 1.54 65.97
CA CYS A 150 9.24 0.87 65.59
C CYS A 150 9.61 1.02 64.11
N GLU A 151 8.80 1.75 63.34
CA GLU A 151 8.99 2.06 61.92
C GLU A 151 9.26 0.84 61.01
N SER A 152 8.98 -0.37 61.51
CA SER A 152 9.27 -1.61 60.79
C SER A 152 8.07 -2.05 59.96
N GLU A 153 8.34 -2.56 58.75
CA GLU A 153 7.34 -3.19 57.90
C GLU A 153 6.63 -4.35 58.63
N GLN A 154 5.31 -4.41 58.50
CA GLN A 154 4.52 -5.44 59.16
C GLN A 154 4.64 -6.80 58.45
N ARG A 155 4.76 -7.86 59.26
CA ARG A 155 4.80 -9.27 58.83
C ARG A 155 5.91 -9.62 57.81
N ARG A 156 6.98 -8.81 57.78
CA ARG A 156 8.19 -9.04 56.98
C ARG A 156 9.06 -10.18 57.53
N ARG A 157 8.95 -10.45 58.82
CA ARG A 157 9.68 -11.51 59.53
C ARG A 157 8.82 -12.78 59.61
N PRO A 158 9.44 -13.98 59.68
CA PRO A 158 8.72 -15.22 59.93
C PRO A 158 7.96 -15.18 61.26
N ILE A 159 6.97 -16.08 61.41
CA ILE A 159 6.23 -16.24 62.68
C ILE A 159 7.22 -16.62 63.79
N LEU A 160 7.15 -15.92 64.92
CA LEU A 160 7.86 -16.32 66.14
C LEU A 160 7.11 -17.49 66.77
N THR A 161 7.70 -18.69 66.75
CA THR A 161 7.01 -19.93 67.15
C THR A 161 7.11 -20.23 68.64
N GLU A 162 8.15 -19.74 69.32
CA GLU A 162 8.51 -20.12 70.70
C GLU A 162 7.86 -19.27 71.79
N SER A 163 7.21 -18.17 71.44
CA SER A 163 6.50 -17.30 72.39
C SER A 163 5.04 -17.17 72.01
N THR A 164 4.17 -17.08 73.02
CA THR A 164 2.75 -16.78 72.82
C THR A 164 2.64 -15.48 72.01
N PRO A 165 1.91 -15.47 70.89
CA PRO A 165 1.71 -14.24 70.13
C PRO A 165 1.02 -13.17 70.98
N ASN A 166 1.41 -11.91 70.81
CA ASN A 166 0.69 -10.78 71.39
C ASN A 166 -0.68 -10.62 70.69
N ASP A 167 -1.53 -9.72 71.21
CA ASP A 167 -2.79 -9.36 70.56
C ASP A 167 -2.54 -9.04 69.07
N PRO A 168 -3.19 -9.73 68.12
CA PRO A 168 -2.94 -9.55 66.68
C PRO A 168 -3.21 -8.14 66.13
N ARG A 169 -3.83 -7.26 66.93
CA ARG A 169 -3.99 -5.82 66.67
C ARG A 169 -2.74 -4.98 66.98
N HIS A 170 -1.77 -5.55 67.70
CA HIS A 170 -0.55 -4.85 68.12
C HIS A 170 0.70 -5.36 67.37
N CYS A 171 1.71 -4.49 67.27
CA CYS A 171 2.92 -4.76 66.51
C CYS A 171 3.72 -5.94 67.08
N ALA A 172 3.85 -6.99 66.27
CA ALA A 172 4.60 -8.20 66.62
C ALA A 172 6.12 -8.11 66.31
N ASN A 173 6.59 -7.00 65.71
CA ASN A 173 8.00 -6.79 65.44
C ASN A 173 8.80 -6.57 66.74
N PRO A 174 10.12 -6.84 66.75
CA PRO A 174 10.98 -6.48 67.87
C PRO A 174 10.91 -4.98 68.18
N ALA A 175 10.94 -4.62 69.46
CA ALA A 175 11.11 -3.24 69.89
C ALA A 175 12.49 -2.69 69.43
N SER A 176 12.57 -1.38 69.22
CA SER A 176 13.81 -0.71 68.80
C SER A 176 14.97 -1.03 69.76
N GLY A 177 16.09 -1.52 69.21
CA GLY A 177 17.26 -1.92 70.00
C GLY A 177 17.20 -3.32 70.62
N SER A 178 16.09 -4.05 70.49
CA SER A 178 15.96 -5.42 71.00
C SER A 178 16.69 -6.44 70.10
N ILE A 179 17.53 -7.28 70.70
CA ILE A 179 18.34 -8.30 70.01
C ILE A 179 18.16 -9.68 70.65
N GLY A 180 18.37 -10.75 69.88
CA GLY A 180 18.32 -12.13 70.37
C GLY A 180 17.26 -13.00 69.67
N ARG A 181 17.09 -14.24 70.16
CA ARG A 181 16.16 -15.24 69.58
C ARG A 181 14.70 -15.02 69.96
N ALA A 182 14.44 -14.32 71.06
CA ALA A 182 13.10 -13.95 71.55
C ALA A 182 13.12 -12.49 72.02
N PRO A 183 13.27 -11.52 71.10
CA PRO A 183 13.33 -10.11 71.47
C PRO A 183 11.99 -9.64 72.06
N THR A 184 12.06 -8.68 72.98
CA THR A 184 10.89 -7.91 73.42
C THR A 184 10.16 -7.32 72.21
N ARG A 185 8.85 -7.50 72.17
CA ARG A 185 7.99 -7.03 71.08
C ARG A 185 7.71 -5.53 71.23
N CYS A 186 7.44 -4.87 70.11
CA CYS A 186 7.09 -3.45 70.07
C CYS A 186 5.73 -3.17 70.71
N GLU A 187 4.74 -4.03 70.48
CA GLU A 187 3.39 -3.94 71.05
C GLU A 187 2.63 -2.62 70.80
N ALA A 188 3.09 -1.79 69.87
CA ALA A 188 2.36 -0.59 69.44
C ALA A 188 1.01 -0.98 68.82
N ASP A 189 -0.05 -0.24 69.15
CA ASP A 189 -1.37 -0.43 68.57
C ASP A 189 -1.38 -0.10 67.06
N LEU A 190 -1.72 -1.08 66.22
CA LEU A 190 -1.79 -0.90 64.78
C LEU A 190 -3.17 -0.40 64.31
N THR A 191 -4.19 -0.40 65.18
CA THR A 191 -5.54 0.05 64.84
C THR A 191 -5.70 1.56 64.85
N GLY A 192 -4.83 2.28 65.58
CA GLY A 192 -4.76 3.74 65.63
C GLY A 192 -3.84 4.39 64.60
N VAL A 193 -3.33 3.66 63.61
CA VAL A 193 -2.37 4.21 62.63
C VAL A 193 -3.05 5.20 61.70
N PHE A 194 -2.45 6.38 61.53
CA PHE A 194 -2.94 7.39 60.59
C PHE A 194 -2.75 6.95 59.13
N THR A 195 -3.80 7.09 58.33
CA THR A 195 -3.81 6.74 56.89
C THR A 195 -4.47 7.83 56.07
N HIS A 196 -4.00 8.00 54.82
CA HIS A 196 -4.58 8.95 53.88
C HIS A 196 -5.76 8.34 53.09
N PRO A 197 -6.73 9.16 52.64
CA PRO A 197 -7.74 8.72 51.68
C PRO A 197 -7.11 8.14 50.41
N ALA A 198 -7.66 7.04 49.92
CA ALA A 198 -7.21 6.43 48.66
C ALA A 198 -7.87 7.09 47.45
N PRO A 199 -7.14 7.28 46.34
CA PRO A 199 -7.74 7.60 45.05
C PRO A 199 -8.82 6.58 44.67
N THR A 200 -9.96 7.07 44.15
CA THR A 200 -11.13 6.27 43.79
C THR A 200 -10.80 5.12 42.83
N ALA A 201 -9.89 5.33 41.87
CA ALA A 201 -9.43 4.29 40.95
C ALA A 201 -8.77 3.09 41.65
N LEU A 202 -8.05 3.32 42.76
CA LEU A 202 -7.40 2.24 43.54
C LEU A 202 -8.41 1.47 44.40
N VAL A 203 -9.45 2.15 44.88
CA VAL A 203 -10.59 1.54 45.57
C VAL A 203 -11.30 0.59 44.61
N HIS A 204 -11.70 1.06 43.42
CA HIS A 204 -12.34 0.23 42.39
C HIS A 204 -11.47 -0.92 41.88
N LEU A 205 -10.15 -0.72 41.76
CA LEU A 205 -9.22 -1.80 41.42
C LEU A 205 -9.24 -2.91 42.49
N SER A 206 -9.33 -2.53 43.77
CA SER A 206 -9.39 -3.46 44.89
C SER A 206 -10.76 -4.15 45.00
N GLU A 207 -11.86 -3.43 44.70
CA GLU A 207 -13.21 -4.01 44.58
C GLU A 207 -13.29 -5.04 43.46
N SER A 208 -12.75 -4.71 42.27
CA SER A 208 -12.69 -5.62 41.12
C SER A 208 -11.92 -6.90 41.48
N TRP A 209 -10.86 -6.79 42.28
CA TRP A 209 -10.13 -7.96 42.77
C TRP A 209 -11.02 -8.85 43.66
N ASN A 210 -11.73 -8.25 44.62
CA ASN A 210 -12.65 -8.98 45.51
C ASN A 210 -13.77 -9.67 44.72
N GLU A 211 -14.37 -8.98 43.74
CA GLU A 211 -15.46 -9.49 42.92
C GLU A 211 -15.00 -10.67 42.05
N PHE A 212 -13.94 -10.49 41.25
CA PHE A 212 -13.45 -11.56 40.38
C PHE A 212 -12.97 -12.77 41.16
N HIS A 213 -12.40 -12.54 42.34
CA HIS A 213 -12.04 -13.60 43.27
C HIS A 213 -13.28 -14.37 43.74
N ALA A 214 -14.33 -13.68 44.22
CA ALA A 214 -15.55 -14.29 44.74
C ALA A 214 -16.27 -15.16 43.69
N VAL A 215 -16.23 -14.77 42.41
CA VAL A 215 -16.89 -15.49 41.31
C VAL A 215 -15.95 -16.40 40.49
N GLY A 216 -14.68 -16.57 40.91
CA GLY A 216 -13.72 -17.45 40.23
C GLY A 216 -13.22 -17.00 38.85
N ARG A 217 -13.37 -15.70 38.51
CA ARG A 217 -12.97 -15.12 37.22
C ARG A 217 -11.49 -14.71 37.18
N VAL A 218 -10.61 -15.65 37.52
CA VAL A 218 -9.16 -15.42 37.65
C VAL A 218 -8.54 -14.86 36.35
N THR A 219 -8.97 -15.33 35.17
CA THR A 219 -8.41 -14.85 33.89
C THR A 219 -8.65 -13.37 33.63
N ASP A 220 -9.80 -12.83 34.02
CA ASP A 220 -10.13 -11.44 33.80
C ASP A 220 -9.38 -10.52 34.76
N LEU A 221 -9.23 -10.96 36.00
CA LEU A 221 -8.38 -10.26 36.96
C LEU A 221 -6.91 -10.26 36.54
N LEU A 222 -6.39 -11.37 35.99
CA LEU A 222 -5.03 -11.42 35.45
C LEU A 222 -4.84 -10.45 34.28
N ARG A 223 -5.86 -10.26 33.43
CA ARG A 223 -5.85 -9.25 32.36
C ARG A 223 -5.85 -7.83 32.96
N LEU A 224 -6.75 -7.54 33.90
CA LEU A 224 -6.86 -6.24 34.55
C LEU A 224 -5.53 -5.83 35.22
N VAL A 225 -4.98 -6.70 36.07
CA VAL A 225 -3.72 -6.44 36.77
C VAL A 225 -2.54 -6.39 35.81
N GLY A 226 -2.54 -7.22 34.76
CA GLY A 226 -1.55 -7.18 33.70
C GLY A 226 -1.53 -5.84 32.96
N ASP A 227 -2.71 -5.32 32.62
CA ASP A 227 -2.87 -4.03 31.94
C ASP A 227 -2.39 -2.88 32.84
N VAL A 228 -2.82 -2.86 34.10
CA VAL A 228 -2.38 -1.87 35.09
C VAL A 228 -0.85 -1.91 35.23
N ALA A 229 -0.26 -3.11 35.38
CA ALA A 229 1.18 -3.25 35.52
C ALA A 229 1.96 -2.75 34.29
N VAL A 230 1.47 -3.04 33.08
CA VAL A 230 2.06 -2.53 31.83
C VAL A 230 1.99 -1.00 31.79
N LEU A 231 0.84 -0.41 32.09
CA LEU A 231 0.69 1.06 32.07
C LEU A 231 1.51 1.75 33.16
N SER A 232 1.54 1.20 34.38
CA SER A 232 2.38 1.72 35.47
C SER A 232 3.86 1.74 35.10
N SER A 233 4.35 0.69 34.42
CA SER A 233 5.76 0.62 33.97
C SER A 233 6.11 1.67 32.90
N VAL A 234 5.11 2.26 32.24
CA VAL A 234 5.29 3.32 31.25
C VAL A 234 5.11 4.71 31.86
N ILE A 235 4.25 4.83 32.89
CA ILE A 235 4.03 6.07 33.64
C ILE A 235 5.24 6.43 34.51
N GLY A 236 5.84 5.45 35.21
CA GLY A 236 6.96 5.65 36.12
C GLY A 236 8.07 4.59 35.97
N THR A 237 9.25 4.86 36.53
CA THR A 237 10.44 3.97 36.46
C THR A 237 10.41 2.77 37.41
N CYS A 238 9.29 2.52 38.08
CA CYS A 238 9.19 1.58 39.19
C CYS A 238 8.08 0.56 38.94
N ALA A 239 8.37 -0.72 39.17
CA ALA A 239 7.32 -1.71 39.41
C ALA A 239 7.88 -2.95 40.12
N SER A 240 8.76 -2.76 41.11
CA SER A 240 9.12 -3.85 42.02
C SER A 240 8.27 -3.82 43.29
N ALA A 241 8.02 -5.01 43.86
CA ALA A 241 7.38 -5.16 45.16
C ALA A 241 8.09 -4.38 46.30
N GLY A 242 9.40 -4.12 46.16
CA GLY A 242 10.18 -3.36 47.15
C GLY A 242 9.92 -1.85 47.09
N GLU A 243 9.84 -1.27 45.89
CA GLU A 243 9.51 0.15 45.72
C GLU A 243 8.10 0.48 46.22
N ALA A 244 7.17 -0.46 46.02
CA ALA A 244 5.79 -0.35 46.50
C ALA A 244 5.66 -0.28 48.03
N LEU A 245 6.66 -0.75 48.76
CA LEU A 245 6.73 -0.68 50.22
C LEU A 245 7.57 0.52 50.69
N ALA A 246 8.67 0.81 50.01
CA ALA A 246 9.57 1.91 50.37
C ALA A 246 8.97 3.32 50.10
N HIS A 247 8.14 3.45 49.07
CA HIS A 247 7.53 4.73 48.66
C HIS A 247 6.05 4.57 48.33
N PRO A 248 5.18 4.33 49.35
CA PRO A 248 3.79 3.95 49.14
C PRO A 248 2.97 5.02 48.43
N GLU A 249 3.17 6.30 48.74
CA GLU A 249 2.42 7.42 48.12
C GLU A 249 2.76 7.57 46.63
N LYS A 250 4.05 7.66 46.30
CA LYS A 250 4.52 7.75 44.90
C LYS A 250 4.08 6.53 44.08
N PHE A 251 4.09 5.35 44.70
CA PHE A 251 3.62 4.12 44.06
C PHE A 251 2.10 4.12 43.87
N ALA A 252 1.33 4.62 44.84
CA ALA A 252 -0.12 4.78 44.76
C ALA A 252 -0.50 5.75 43.64
N ASP A 253 0.20 6.88 43.46
CA ASP A 253 -0.07 7.84 42.37
C ASP A 253 0.10 7.21 40.98
N VAL A 254 1.19 6.46 40.78
CA VAL A 254 1.47 5.77 39.51
C VAL A 254 0.45 4.67 39.24
N LEU A 255 0.08 3.89 40.27
CA LEU A 255 -0.98 2.89 40.15
C LEU A 255 -2.35 3.52 39.90
N ALA A 256 -2.66 4.66 40.52
CA ALA A 256 -3.94 5.33 40.37
C ALA A 256 -4.16 5.77 38.92
N GLN A 257 -3.15 6.43 38.32
CA GLN A 257 -3.20 6.83 36.92
C GLN A 257 -3.33 5.63 35.96
N ALA A 258 -2.61 4.54 36.26
CA ALA A 258 -2.71 3.32 35.47
C ALA A 258 -4.08 2.64 35.62
N ALA A 259 -4.60 2.55 36.83
CA ALA A 259 -5.92 1.97 37.13
C ALA A 259 -7.03 2.79 36.48
N GLU A 260 -6.97 4.12 36.56
CA GLU A 260 -7.91 5.03 35.90
C GLU A 260 -7.92 4.79 34.39
N ALA A 261 -6.75 4.70 33.76
CA ALA A 261 -6.63 4.44 32.32
C ALA A 261 -7.18 3.06 31.89
N VAL A 262 -7.10 2.04 32.76
CA VAL A 262 -7.61 0.69 32.46
C VAL A 262 -9.12 0.58 32.72
N LEU A 263 -9.60 1.18 33.82
CA LEU A 263 -11.01 1.16 34.22
C LEU A 263 -11.87 2.07 33.33
N ASP A 264 -11.31 3.20 32.86
CA ASP A 264 -11.92 4.11 31.90
C ASP A 264 -11.01 4.32 30.67
N PRO A 265 -11.04 3.37 29.71
CA PRO A 265 -10.27 3.48 28.47
C PRO A 265 -10.79 4.54 27.50
N GLU A 266 -11.97 5.13 27.77
CA GLU A 266 -12.53 6.24 27.00
C GLU A 266 -12.10 7.60 27.56
N GLY A 267 -11.67 7.64 28.82
CA GLY A 267 -11.21 8.83 29.51
C GLY A 267 -9.96 9.50 28.96
N SER A 268 -9.68 10.70 29.50
CA SER A 268 -8.54 11.53 29.10
C SER A 268 -7.20 10.89 29.45
N THR A 269 -7.12 10.19 30.58
CA THR A 269 -5.88 9.58 31.08
C THR A 269 -5.37 8.50 30.13
N PHE A 270 -6.23 7.56 29.70
CA PHE A 270 -5.86 6.58 28.68
C PHE A 270 -5.49 7.24 27.35
N THR A 271 -6.26 8.24 26.94
CA THR A 271 -6.04 8.97 25.68
C THR A 271 -4.68 9.69 25.66
N GLU A 272 -4.30 10.35 26.75
CA GLU A 272 -2.98 10.97 26.90
C GLU A 272 -1.88 9.92 26.79
N LEU A 273 -1.98 8.82 27.55
CA LEU A 273 -0.97 7.76 27.53
C LEU A 273 -0.82 7.12 26.15
N ALA A 274 -1.94 6.85 25.46
CA ALA A 274 -1.94 6.30 24.11
C ALA A 274 -1.39 7.27 23.07
N SER A 275 -1.57 8.59 23.25
CA SER A 275 -1.10 9.64 22.32
C SER A 275 0.33 10.13 22.60
N ARG A 276 0.99 9.66 23.68
CA ARG A 276 2.40 10.02 23.96
C ARG A 276 3.34 9.64 22.83
N ARG A 277 4.30 10.54 22.56
CA ARG A 277 5.38 10.39 21.56
C ARG A 277 4.89 10.02 20.15
N VAL A 278 3.70 10.49 19.77
CA VAL A 278 3.19 10.34 18.41
C VAL A 278 4.02 11.22 17.46
N SER A 279 4.92 10.59 16.72
CA SER A 279 5.59 11.17 15.54
C SER A 279 5.12 10.42 14.30
N ARG A 280 5.26 11.00 13.09
CA ARG A 280 4.91 10.33 11.81
C ARG A 280 5.71 9.03 11.53
N LYS A 281 6.66 8.66 12.41
CA LYS A 281 7.42 7.41 12.37
C LYS A 281 7.25 6.57 13.64
N ALA A 282 6.33 6.94 14.52
CA ALA A 282 6.13 6.22 15.76
C ALA A 282 5.58 4.81 15.48
N PRO A 283 5.93 3.82 16.32
CA PRO A 283 5.32 2.50 16.27
C PRO A 283 3.79 2.59 16.45
N ALA A 284 3.09 1.57 15.96
CA ALA A 284 1.63 1.45 16.04
C ALA A 284 1.13 1.56 17.48
N LEU A 285 1.80 0.87 18.42
CA LEU A 285 1.57 0.99 19.85
C LEU A 285 2.67 1.84 20.52
N PRO A 286 2.36 2.52 21.65
CA PRO A 286 3.39 3.17 22.45
C PRO A 286 4.48 2.18 22.91
N ALA A 287 5.69 2.69 23.13
CA ALA A 287 6.78 1.85 23.63
C ALA A 287 6.41 1.23 24.98
N GLY A 288 6.67 -0.07 25.14
CA GLY A 288 6.39 -0.83 26.37
C GLY A 288 5.01 -1.51 26.42
N TRP A 289 4.08 -1.19 25.52
CA TRP A 289 2.71 -1.72 25.49
C TRP A 289 2.61 -3.15 24.91
N THR A 290 3.68 -3.94 25.01
CA THR A 290 3.76 -5.28 24.42
C THR A 290 2.81 -6.28 25.09
N GLY A 291 2.55 -6.14 26.40
CA GLY A 291 1.75 -7.07 27.20
C GLY A 291 0.30 -6.66 27.47
N ILE A 292 -0.17 -5.51 26.96
CA ILE A 292 -1.53 -5.01 27.24
C ILE A 292 -2.61 -5.85 26.54
N SER A 293 -3.82 -5.93 27.06
CA SER A 293 -4.91 -6.74 26.51
C SER A 293 -5.33 -6.28 25.10
N GLU A 294 -5.94 -7.19 24.32
CA GLU A 294 -6.44 -6.86 22.96
C GLU A 294 -7.50 -5.75 22.98
N GLY A 295 -8.29 -5.64 24.05
CA GLY A 295 -9.28 -4.57 24.22
C GLY A 295 -8.61 -3.20 24.24
N LEU A 296 -7.60 -3.02 25.09
CA LEU A 296 -6.85 -1.76 25.18
C LEU A 296 -5.96 -1.52 23.96
N VAL A 297 -5.43 -2.56 23.30
CA VAL A 297 -4.76 -2.40 22.01
C VAL A 297 -5.69 -1.83 20.95
N SER A 298 -6.89 -2.39 20.80
CA SER A 298 -7.87 -1.88 19.84
C SER A 298 -8.14 -0.40 20.09
N ARG A 299 -8.32 0.01 21.35
CA ARG A 299 -8.55 1.40 21.72
C ARG A 299 -7.35 2.30 21.41
N ALA A 300 -6.14 1.89 21.81
CA ALA A 300 -4.92 2.64 21.55
C ALA A 300 -4.66 2.83 20.05
N LEU A 301 -4.95 1.82 19.24
CA LEU A 301 -4.83 1.89 17.79
C LEU A 301 -5.81 2.89 17.18
N VAL A 302 -7.06 2.95 17.65
CA VAL A 302 -8.05 3.96 17.19
C VAL A 302 -7.54 5.38 17.49
N ILE A 303 -7.01 5.62 18.68
CA ILE A 303 -6.47 6.94 19.06
C ILE A 303 -5.27 7.33 18.18
N ARG A 304 -4.43 6.36 17.84
CA ARG A 304 -3.18 6.59 17.09
C ARG A 304 -3.35 6.51 15.58
N ASP A 305 -4.47 5.98 15.08
CA ASP A 305 -4.76 5.73 13.67
C ASP A 305 -4.45 6.94 12.75
N PRO A 306 -4.85 8.19 13.08
CA PRO A 306 -4.56 9.36 12.24
C PRO A 306 -3.06 9.66 12.07
N SER A 307 -2.22 9.17 12.98
CA SER A 307 -0.78 9.40 12.97
C SER A 307 0.03 8.23 12.37
N MET A 308 -0.62 7.11 12.12
CA MET A 308 0.01 5.89 11.60
C MET A 308 0.26 6.00 10.10
N ARG A 309 1.25 5.25 9.61
CA ARG A 309 1.49 5.16 8.17
C ARG A 309 0.39 4.32 7.51
N PRO A 310 0.01 4.60 6.25
CA PRO A 310 -1.07 3.88 5.57
C PRO A 310 -0.99 2.35 5.64
N LEU A 311 0.20 1.79 5.41
CA LEU A 311 0.41 0.34 5.45
C LEU A 311 0.34 -0.22 6.88
N ASP A 312 0.74 0.55 7.89
CA ASP A 312 0.63 0.14 9.29
C ASP A 312 -0.84 0.14 9.72
N ARG A 313 -1.64 1.10 9.23
CA ARG A 313 -3.09 1.14 9.53
C ARG A 313 -3.81 -0.13 9.07
N ILE A 314 -3.50 -0.61 7.86
CA ILE A 314 -4.04 -1.87 7.36
C ILE A 314 -3.46 -3.06 8.15
N ARG A 315 -2.14 -3.10 8.36
CA ARG A 315 -1.47 -4.22 9.05
C ARG A 315 -2.08 -4.45 10.44
N TRP A 316 -2.34 -3.38 11.18
CA TRP A 316 -2.92 -3.39 12.52
C TRP A 316 -4.44 -3.29 12.54
N ALA A 317 -5.09 -3.20 11.38
CA ALA A 317 -6.54 -3.00 11.24
C ALA A 317 -7.09 -1.80 12.05
N SER A 318 -6.26 -0.76 12.26
CA SER A 318 -6.56 0.35 13.17
C SER A 318 -7.75 1.22 12.74
N ALA A 319 -8.06 1.22 11.44
CA ALA A 319 -9.23 1.89 10.86
C ALA A 319 -10.57 1.16 11.12
N THR A 320 -10.53 -0.04 11.70
CA THR A 320 -11.70 -0.86 12.02
C THR A 320 -11.59 -1.34 13.47
N ARG A 321 -11.49 -2.66 13.70
CA ARG A 321 -11.17 -3.22 15.01
C ARG A 321 -9.67 -3.51 15.08
N GLY A 322 -8.93 -2.56 15.66
CA GLY A 322 -7.48 -2.65 15.81
C GLY A 322 -7.06 -3.96 16.51
N ARG A 323 -6.08 -4.65 15.94
CA ARG A 323 -5.59 -5.94 16.47
C ARG A 323 -4.09 -6.10 16.23
N ARG A 324 -3.44 -6.90 17.08
CA ARG A 324 -2.02 -7.24 16.88
C ARG A 324 -1.83 -8.08 15.62
N PRO A 325 -0.78 -7.82 14.82
CA PRO A 325 -0.32 -8.76 13.81
C PRO A 325 0.13 -10.05 14.48
N SER A 326 -0.26 -11.18 13.92
CA SER A 326 0.07 -12.51 14.42
C SER A 326 1.22 -13.11 13.61
N GLU A 327 2.20 -13.69 14.29
CA GLU A 327 3.25 -14.49 13.64
C GLU A 327 2.74 -15.82 13.09
N VAL A 328 1.49 -16.20 13.41
CA VAL A 328 0.91 -17.43 12.88
C VAL A 328 0.78 -17.27 11.37
N ARG A 329 1.76 -17.85 10.68
CA ARG A 329 1.96 -17.81 9.23
C ARG A 329 0.73 -18.32 8.45
N SER A 330 -0.18 -19.02 9.12
CA SER A 330 -1.47 -19.50 8.60
C SER A 330 -2.36 -18.39 8.08
N ASP A 331 -2.33 -17.18 8.66
CA ASP A 331 -3.37 -16.17 8.39
C ASP A 331 -3.19 -15.47 7.03
N ALA A 332 -1.95 -15.24 6.60
CA ALA A 332 -1.70 -14.71 5.27
C ALA A 332 -1.91 -15.79 4.19
N LEU A 333 -1.49 -17.03 4.47
CA LEU A 333 -1.66 -18.18 3.57
C LEU A 333 -3.14 -18.56 3.42
N SER A 334 -3.94 -18.48 4.49
CA SER A 334 -5.38 -18.77 4.44
C SER A 334 -6.17 -17.74 3.64
N ARG A 335 -5.64 -16.52 3.45
CA ARG A 335 -6.25 -15.47 2.63
C ARG A 335 -5.78 -15.48 1.17
N GLU A 336 -4.68 -16.16 0.84
CA GLU A 336 -4.12 -16.18 -0.52
C GLU A 336 -5.12 -16.69 -1.57
N GLY A 337 -5.88 -17.74 -1.24
CA GLY A 337 -6.94 -18.29 -2.10
C GLY A 337 -8.17 -17.40 -2.21
N LYS A 338 -8.36 -16.47 -1.25
CA LYS A 338 -9.54 -15.62 -1.15
C LYS A 338 -9.39 -14.27 -1.87
N VAL A 339 -8.17 -13.94 -2.31
CA VAL A 339 -7.84 -12.64 -2.90
C VAL A 339 -7.28 -12.82 -4.33
N PRO A 340 -7.80 -12.06 -5.32
CA PRO A 340 -7.24 -12.08 -6.68
C PRO A 340 -5.84 -11.45 -6.74
N ALA A 341 -5.09 -11.68 -7.83
CA ALA A 341 -3.76 -11.09 -8.03
C ALA A 341 -3.76 -9.56 -8.17
N SER A 342 -4.93 -9.01 -8.46
CA SER A 342 -5.22 -7.60 -8.59
C SER A 342 -6.64 -7.38 -8.12
N LEU A 343 -6.91 -6.26 -7.45
CA LEU A 343 -8.24 -5.94 -6.95
C LEU A 343 -9.26 -5.97 -8.10
N TRP A 344 -10.48 -6.43 -7.82
CA TRP A 344 -11.57 -6.48 -8.80
C TRP A 344 -11.71 -5.15 -9.54
N PRO A 345 -11.88 -5.14 -10.87
CA PRO A 345 -11.87 -3.89 -11.63
C PRO A 345 -12.87 -2.84 -11.15
N GLU A 346 -14.07 -3.26 -10.72
CA GLU A 346 -15.09 -2.37 -10.16
C GLU A 346 -14.64 -1.73 -8.84
N TRP A 347 -14.12 -2.52 -7.90
CA TRP A 347 -13.54 -2.02 -6.65
C TRP A 347 -12.30 -1.15 -6.87
N ALA A 348 -11.47 -1.49 -7.85
CA ALA A 348 -10.32 -0.69 -8.25
C ALA A 348 -10.74 0.68 -8.79
N LEU A 349 -11.82 0.75 -9.57
CA LEU A 349 -12.38 2.02 -10.07
C LEU A 349 -12.98 2.87 -8.95
N LEU A 350 -13.66 2.24 -7.99
CA LEU A 350 -14.28 2.94 -6.86
C LEU A 350 -13.25 3.47 -5.86
N LEU A 351 -12.13 2.77 -5.65
CA LEU A 351 -11.11 3.15 -4.67
C LEU A 351 -9.96 3.99 -5.24
N ALA A 352 -9.72 3.98 -6.55
CA ALA A 352 -8.66 4.76 -7.15
C ALA A 352 -9.07 6.23 -7.31
N PRO A 353 -8.45 7.18 -6.57
CA PRO A 353 -8.77 8.60 -6.72
C PRO A 353 -8.34 9.14 -8.09
N PRO A 354 -9.03 10.15 -8.62
CA PRO A 354 -8.67 10.78 -9.89
C PRO A 354 -7.27 11.38 -9.84
N GLY A 355 -6.53 11.28 -10.95
CA GLY A 355 -5.19 11.86 -11.08
C GLY A 355 -4.08 11.09 -10.35
N LEU A 356 -4.31 9.83 -9.96
CA LEU A 356 -3.30 8.98 -9.35
C LEU A 356 -2.16 8.68 -10.33
N GLU A 357 -0.97 9.25 -10.10
CA GLU A 357 0.22 9.07 -10.96
C GLU A 357 0.56 7.58 -11.19
N SER A 358 0.36 6.75 -10.16
CA SER A 358 0.67 5.32 -10.16
C SER A 358 -0.59 4.44 -10.30
N ALA A 359 -1.60 4.90 -11.03
CA ALA A 359 -2.90 4.22 -11.17
C ALA A 359 -2.78 2.77 -11.72
N ALA A 360 -1.76 2.48 -12.53
CA ALA A 360 -1.54 1.13 -13.07
C ALA A 360 -1.17 0.10 -12.00
N VAL A 361 -0.51 0.56 -10.93
CA VAL A 361 0.00 -0.28 -9.83
C VAL A 361 -1.03 -0.44 -8.72
N PHE A 362 -1.96 0.51 -8.61
CA PHE A 362 -2.91 0.59 -7.51
C PHE A 362 -3.73 -0.70 -7.30
N PRO A 363 -4.31 -1.34 -8.33
CA PRO A 363 -5.11 -2.54 -8.13
C PRO A 363 -4.32 -3.72 -7.54
N ALA A 364 -3.08 -3.93 -8.00
CA ALA A 364 -2.19 -4.96 -7.46
C ALA A 364 -1.72 -4.61 -6.03
N ALA A 365 -1.42 -3.33 -5.78
CA ALA A 365 -1.02 -2.85 -4.46
C ALA A 365 -2.16 -3.01 -3.44
N ALA A 366 -3.40 -2.71 -3.83
CA ALA A 366 -4.59 -2.84 -3.00
C ALA A 366 -4.87 -4.31 -2.65
N ALA A 367 -4.77 -5.24 -3.62
CA ALA A 367 -4.87 -6.67 -3.36
C ALA A 367 -3.77 -7.17 -2.39
N GLY A 368 -2.52 -6.71 -2.56
CA GLY A 368 -1.42 -7.01 -1.64
C GLY A 368 -1.69 -6.48 -0.22
N CYS A 369 -2.32 -5.31 -0.09
CA CYS A 369 -2.74 -4.77 1.20
C CYS A 369 -3.83 -5.61 1.87
N MET A 370 -4.71 -6.27 1.14
CA MET A 370 -5.71 -7.17 1.74
C MET A 370 -5.07 -8.37 2.45
N LEU A 371 -3.91 -8.86 1.97
CA LEU A 371 -3.11 -9.88 2.65
C LEU A 371 -2.26 -9.33 3.80
N LEU A 372 -2.02 -8.01 3.83
CA LEU A 372 -1.20 -7.34 4.84
C LEU A 372 -1.87 -7.32 6.22
N ARG A 373 -3.20 -7.31 6.26
CA ARG A 373 -3.99 -7.24 7.49
C ARG A 373 -3.64 -8.39 8.45
N GLY A 374 -3.15 -8.05 9.64
CA GLY A 374 -2.76 -9.00 10.67
C GLY A 374 -1.50 -9.83 10.37
N SER A 375 -0.84 -9.60 9.23
CA SER A 375 0.37 -10.32 8.85
C SER A 375 1.61 -9.66 9.44
N THR A 376 2.65 -10.43 9.74
CA THR A 376 4.01 -9.93 10.06
C THR A 376 4.93 -9.88 8.84
N LEU A 377 4.50 -10.44 7.69
CA LEU A 377 5.31 -10.48 6.47
C LEU A 377 5.45 -9.09 5.81
N PRO A 378 6.56 -8.81 5.11
CA PRO A 378 6.70 -7.57 4.34
C PRO A 378 5.79 -7.58 3.10
N LEU A 379 5.33 -6.39 2.67
CA LEU A 379 4.45 -6.23 1.50
C LEU A 379 5.03 -6.88 0.23
N SER A 380 6.35 -6.82 0.05
CA SER A 380 7.05 -7.46 -1.09
C SER A 380 6.84 -8.98 -1.15
N GLN A 381 6.81 -9.66 0.00
CA GLN A 381 6.58 -11.09 0.06
C GLN A 381 5.11 -11.42 -0.19
N LEU A 382 4.19 -10.63 0.36
CA LEU A 382 2.75 -10.80 0.16
C LEU A 382 2.35 -10.58 -1.31
N MET A 383 2.93 -9.58 -1.97
CA MET A 383 2.71 -9.36 -3.41
C MET A 383 3.22 -10.53 -4.26
N LYS A 384 4.37 -11.11 -3.92
CA LYS A 384 4.90 -12.31 -4.61
C LYS A 384 4.02 -13.55 -4.46
N MET A 385 3.23 -13.64 -3.39
CA MET A 385 2.23 -14.72 -3.25
C MET A 385 1.06 -14.56 -4.24
N LEU A 386 0.80 -13.33 -4.69
CA LEU A 386 -0.31 -13.03 -5.60
C LEU A 386 0.09 -13.13 -7.07
N SER A 387 1.29 -12.68 -7.43
CA SER A 387 1.77 -12.64 -8.82
C SER A 387 3.30 -12.57 -8.90
N ASP A 388 3.88 -13.11 -9.97
CA ASP A 388 5.30 -12.96 -10.34
C ASP A 388 5.61 -11.61 -11.02
N ASP A 389 4.63 -10.70 -11.06
CA ASP A 389 4.77 -9.36 -11.62
C ASP A 389 6.00 -8.62 -11.04
N PRO A 390 6.87 -8.06 -11.90
CA PRO A 390 8.07 -7.32 -11.47
C PRO A 390 7.77 -6.01 -10.73
N THR A 391 6.50 -5.64 -10.52
CA THR A 391 6.09 -4.46 -9.78
C THR A 391 6.82 -4.37 -8.43
N ASP A 392 7.70 -3.38 -8.31
CA ASP A 392 8.46 -3.14 -7.09
C ASP A 392 7.50 -2.78 -5.94
N SER A 393 7.63 -3.48 -4.82
CA SER A 393 6.95 -3.17 -3.55
C SER A 393 7.03 -1.70 -3.14
N ARG A 394 8.10 -0.97 -3.52
CA ARG A 394 8.21 0.48 -3.31
C ARG A 394 7.21 1.27 -4.15
N SER A 395 7.00 0.88 -5.40
CA SER A 395 5.98 1.47 -6.27
C SER A 395 4.58 1.18 -5.77
N ALA A 396 4.33 -0.03 -5.25
CA ALA A 396 3.06 -0.38 -4.61
C ALA A 396 2.79 0.44 -3.35
N ALA A 397 3.76 0.53 -2.43
CA ALA A 397 3.65 1.36 -1.23
C ALA A 397 3.46 2.84 -1.57
N ARG A 398 4.15 3.34 -2.61
CA ARG A 398 3.98 4.71 -3.10
C ARG A 398 2.59 4.93 -3.70
N SER A 399 2.06 3.98 -4.45
CA SER A 399 0.72 4.07 -5.05
C SER A 399 -0.35 4.16 -3.97
N ILE A 400 -0.29 3.32 -2.92
CA ILE A 400 -1.19 3.41 -1.77
C ILE A 400 -1.03 4.74 -1.03
N LEU A 401 0.20 5.18 -0.77
CA LEU A 401 0.45 6.47 -0.11
C LEU A 401 -0.13 7.65 -0.91
N GLN A 402 0.05 7.67 -2.23
CA GLN A 402 -0.52 8.70 -3.11
C GLN A 402 -2.05 8.63 -3.12
N ALA A 403 -2.63 7.43 -3.20
CA ALA A 403 -4.07 7.25 -3.19
C ALA A 403 -4.68 7.78 -1.88
N THR A 404 -4.11 7.43 -0.73
CA THR A 404 -4.58 7.92 0.57
C THR A 404 -4.36 9.41 0.78
N ALA A 405 -3.33 10.01 0.16
CA ALA A 405 -3.12 11.45 0.23
C ALA A 405 -4.17 12.24 -0.59
N ASN A 406 -4.78 11.59 -1.58
CA ASN A 406 -5.82 12.15 -2.44
C ASN A 406 -7.23 11.71 -2.02
N ASP A 407 -7.39 11.16 -0.82
CA ASP A 407 -8.65 10.67 -0.26
C ASP A 407 -8.99 11.44 1.02
N PRO A 408 -9.57 12.66 0.90
CA PRO A 408 -9.84 13.52 2.06
C PRO A 408 -10.86 12.91 3.03
N GLY A 409 -11.67 11.95 2.58
CA GLY A 409 -12.63 11.24 3.42
C GLY A 409 -12.03 10.07 4.20
N ASP A 410 -10.75 9.76 4.01
CA ASP A 410 -10.03 8.65 4.64
C ASP A 410 -10.78 7.31 4.53
N THR A 411 -11.29 7.02 3.33
CA THR A 411 -12.19 5.90 3.04
C THR A 411 -11.47 4.67 2.50
N ILE A 412 -10.32 4.82 1.83
CA ILE A 412 -9.63 3.74 1.12
C ILE A 412 -9.14 2.67 2.10
N LEU A 413 -8.40 3.05 3.16
CA LEU A 413 -7.80 2.08 4.09
C LEU A 413 -8.85 1.35 4.95
N PRO A 414 -9.88 2.03 5.53
CA PRO A 414 -10.97 1.33 6.18
C PRO A 414 -11.69 0.36 5.23
N THR A 415 -11.93 0.76 3.98
CA THR A 415 -12.62 -0.09 3.00
C THR A 415 -11.81 -1.34 2.66
N LEU A 416 -10.51 -1.20 2.39
CA LEU A 416 -9.64 -2.37 2.15
C LEU A 416 -9.55 -3.30 3.36
N THR A 417 -9.53 -2.72 4.56
CA THR A 417 -9.52 -3.48 5.82
C THR A 417 -10.83 -4.26 6.00
N LYS A 418 -11.96 -3.60 5.76
CA LYS A 418 -13.30 -4.21 5.86
C LYS A 418 -13.56 -5.27 4.79
N LEU A 419 -13.06 -5.07 3.57
CA LEU A 419 -13.08 -6.09 2.52
C LEU A 419 -12.31 -7.34 2.94
N SER A 420 -11.09 -7.16 3.47
CA SER A 420 -10.27 -8.28 3.98
C SER A 420 -10.97 -9.03 5.12
N GLU A 421 -11.65 -8.31 6.02
CA GLU A 421 -12.47 -8.90 7.09
C GLU A 421 -13.64 -9.73 6.58
N THR A 422 -14.36 -9.18 5.60
CA THR A 422 -15.55 -9.83 5.08
C THR A 422 -15.20 -11.11 4.34
N LEU A 423 -14.13 -11.11 3.54
CA LEU A 423 -13.65 -12.33 2.88
C LEU A 423 -13.11 -13.37 3.86
N GLU A 424 -12.64 -12.93 5.03
CA GLU A 424 -12.20 -13.85 6.07
C GLU A 424 -13.40 -14.58 6.69
N ALA A 425 -14.47 -13.85 7.01
CA ALA A 425 -15.70 -14.37 7.60
C ALA A 425 -16.58 -15.16 6.60
N GLU A 426 -16.70 -14.65 5.38
CA GLU A 426 -17.48 -15.22 4.27
C GLU A 426 -16.53 -15.43 3.08
N PRO A 427 -15.89 -16.61 2.96
CA PRO A 427 -14.96 -16.89 1.88
C PRO A 427 -15.62 -16.75 0.51
N PRO A 428 -14.91 -16.23 -0.50
CA PRO A 428 -15.44 -16.18 -1.85
C PRO A 428 -15.68 -17.59 -2.40
N PRO A 429 -16.64 -17.78 -3.31
CA PRO A 429 -16.88 -19.07 -3.96
C PRO A 429 -15.75 -19.48 -4.91
N ILE A 430 -14.79 -18.58 -5.20
CA ILE A 430 -13.65 -18.82 -6.08
C ILE A 430 -12.37 -18.96 -5.24
N ASP A 431 -11.63 -20.06 -5.44
CA ASP A 431 -10.23 -20.16 -5.01
C ASP A 431 -9.31 -19.55 -6.07
N TYR A 432 -8.98 -18.27 -5.90
CA TYR A 432 -8.17 -17.51 -6.85
C TYR A 432 -6.75 -18.03 -6.96
N ALA A 433 -6.16 -18.56 -5.89
CA ALA A 433 -4.80 -19.11 -5.92
C ALA A 433 -4.75 -20.38 -6.76
N ARG A 434 -5.73 -21.28 -6.57
CA ARG A 434 -5.88 -22.48 -7.40
C ARG A 434 -6.08 -22.13 -8.87
N ARG A 435 -7.02 -21.23 -9.19
CA ARG A 435 -7.28 -20.83 -10.59
C ARG A 435 -6.06 -20.24 -11.28
N ARG A 436 -5.26 -19.41 -10.59
CA ARG A 436 -4.01 -18.86 -11.14
C ARG A 436 -3.01 -19.96 -11.51
N ARG A 437 -2.80 -20.94 -10.62
CA ARG A 437 -1.88 -22.06 -10.88
C ARG A 437 -2.33 -22.88 -12.08
N TRP A 438 -3.60 -23.29 -12.10
CA TRP A 438 -4.12 -24.13 -13.19
C TRP A 438 -4.14 -23.40 -14.54
N ALA A 439 -4.51 -22.11 -14.55
CA ALA A 439 -4.50 -21.29 -15.77
C ALA A 439 -3.09 -21.00 -16.31
N ALA A 440 -2.03 -21.19 -15.49
CA ALA A 440 -0.64 -21.07 -15.94
C ALA A 440 -0.11 -22.35 -16.58
N GLU A 441 -0.60 -23.52 -16.14
CA GLU A 441 -0.13 -24.84 -16.55
C GLU A 441 -0.98 -25.46 -17.68
N ARG A 442 -2.25 -25.06 -17.80
CA ARG A 442 -3.23 -25.63 -18.74
C ARG A 442 -3.59 -24.64 -19.84
N ASP A 443 -3.92 -25.13 -21.02
CA ASP A 443 -4.39 -24.26 -22.11
C ASP A 443 -5.82 -23.79 -21.84
N VAL A 444 -6.01 -22.47 -21.82
CA VAL A 444 -7.31 -21.84 -21.53
C VAL A 444 -8.14 -21.62 -22.80
N LEU A 445 -7.52 -21.58 -23.98
CA LEU A 445 -8.22 -21.43 -25.26
C LEU A 445 -7.34 -21.88 -26.44
N SER A 446 -7.67 -23.03 -27.02
CA SER A 446 -6.96 -23.54 -28.18
C SER A 446 -7.27 -22.70 -29.43
N ARG A 447 -6.39 -22.77 -30.44
CA ARG A 447 -6.63 -22.06 -31.72
C ARG A 447 -7.87 -22.59 -32.44
N ARG A 448 -8.16 -23.89 -32.30
CA ARG A 448 -9.36 -24.52 -32.87
C ARG A 448 -10.63 -23.97 -32.24
N ASP A 449 -10.64 -23.82 -30.91
CA ASP A 449 -11.80 -23.29 -30.17
C ASP A 449 -12.05 -21.83 -30.50
N TRP A 450 -10.99 -21.03 -30.61
CA TRP A 450 -11.13 -19.64 -31.04
C TRP A 450 -11.75 -19.50 -32.43
N VAL A 451 -11.36 -20.35 -33.38
CA VAL A 451 -12.00 -20.38 -34.70
C VAL A 451 -13.47 -20.76 -34.55
N ARG A 452 -13.80 -21.84 -33.84
CA ARG A 452 -15.20 -22.27 -33.62
C ARG A 452 -16.07 -21.17 -32.99
N LEU A 453 -15.57 -20.47 -31.97
CA LEU A 453 -16.27 -19.35 -31.32
C LEU A 453 -16.53 -18.18 -32.28
N CYS A 454 -15.53 -17.85 -33.10
CA CYS A 454 -15.67 -16.81 -34.12
C CYS A 454 -16.69 -17.21 -35.21
N GLU A 455 -16.73 -18.49 -35.58
CA GLU A 455 -17.70 -19.03 -36.54
C GLU A 455 -19.14 -18.91 -36.01
N GLY A 456 -19.37 -19.34 -34.77
CA GLY A 456 -20.69 -19.25 -34.12
C GLY A 456 -21.19 -17.81 -33.93
N THR A 457 -20.28 -16.82 -33.90
CA THR A 457 -20.61 -15.40 -33.71
C THR A 457 -20.52 -14.58 -34.99
N SER A 458 -20.42 -15.22 -36.17
CA SER A 458 -20.26 -14.57 -37.48
C SER A 458 -19.09 -13.55 -37.53
N SER A 459 -18.07 -13.78 -36.72
CA SER A 459 -16.90 -12.91 -36.57
C SER A 459 -15.68 -13.50 -37.26
N ALA A 460 -14.80 -12.65 -37.81
CA ALA A 460 -13.57 -13.13 -38.44
C ALA A 460 -12.50 -13.43 -37.38
N PRO A 461 -12.00 -14.69 -37.27
CA PRO A 461 -10.99 -15.07 -36.25
C PRO A 461 -9.68 -14.27 -36.38
N GLY A 462 -9.40 -13.78 -37.59
CA GLY A 462 -8.27 -12.90 -37.90
C GLY A 462 -6.91 -13.60 -37.81
N GLU A 463 -5.85 -12.79 -37.77
CA GLU A 463 -4.47 -13.28 -37.64
C GLU A 463 -4.20 -13.90 -36.26
N ALA A 464 -3.13 -14.69 -36.14
CA ALA A 464 -2.72 -15.38 -34.91
C ALA A 464 -2.64 -14.45 -33.68
N ARG A 465 -2.43 -13.15 -33.89
CA ARG A 465 -2.45 -12.13 -32.84
C ARG A 465 -3.78 -12.05 -32.10
N LYS A 466 -4.92 -12.07 -32.79
CA LYS A 466 -6.24 -11.95 -32.14
C LYS A 466 -6.53 -13.13 -31.22
N TRP A 467 -6.12 -14.33 -31.62
CA TRP A 467 -6.20 -15.53 -30.79
C TRP A 467 -5.42 -15.36 -29.48
N ARG A 468 -4.19 -14.83 -29.51
CA ARG A 468 -3.40 -14.56 -28.29
C ARG A 468 -4.11 -13.59 -27.33
N TYR A 469 -4.72 -12.54 -27.87
CA TYR A 469 -5.52 -11.62 -27.05
C TYR A 469 -6.80 -12.25 -26.50
N ALA A 470 -7.47 -13.11 -27.27
CA ALA A 470 -8.63 -13.86 -26.79
C ALA A 470 -8.24 -14.81 -25.64
N ARG A 471 -7.10 -15.52 -25.74
CA ARG A 471 -6.57 -16.35 -24.64
C ARG A 471 -6.31 -15.52 -23.39
N LEU A 472 -5.68 -14.35 -23.56
CA LEU A 472 -5.40 -13.44 -22.45
C LEU A 472 -6.68 -12.95 -21.78
N ARG A 473 -7.74 -12.68 -22.56
CA ARG A 473 -9.05 -12.31 -22.02
C ARG A 473 -9.67 -13.45 -21.21
N VAL A 474 -9.64 -14.68 -21.71
CA VAL A 474 -10.13 -15.86 -20.96
C VAL A 474 -9.35 -16.02 -19.66
N TRP A 475 -8.03 -15.85 -19.69
CA TRP A 475 -7.19 -15.89 -18.48
C TRP A 475 -7.55 -14.79 -17.46
N GLU A 476 -7.77 -13.55 -17.90
CA GLU A 476 -8.19 -12.44 -17.02
C GLU A 476 -9.55 -12.70 -16.37
N THR A 477 -10.48 -13.32 -17.11
CA THR A 477 -11.82 -13.70 -16.64
C THR A 477 -11.75 -14.82 -15.61
N LEU A 478 -10.96 -15.87 -15.86
CA LEU A 478 -10.84 -17.00 -14.93
C LEU A 478 -10.13 -16.64 -13.63
N THR A 479 -9.07 -15.82 -13.69
CA THR A 479 -8.15 -15.59 -12.57
C THR A 479 -8.37 -14.27 -11.81
N GLY A 480 -9.12 -13.33 -12.39
CA GLY A 480 -9.23 -11.97 -11.88
C GLY A 480 -7.97 -11.10 -12.05
N GLY A 481 -6.84 -11.66 -12.54
CA GLY A 481 -5.59 -10.95 -12.76
C GLY A 481 -5.64 -9.91 -13.89
N MET A 482 -4.61 -9.07 -13.99
CA MET A 482 -4.44 -8.12 -15.09
C MET A 482 -3.53 -8.69 -16.18
N ALA A 483 -3.72 -8.26 -17.43
CA ALA A 483 -2.95 -8.72 -18.59
C ALA A 483 -1.41 -8.77 -18.41
N HIS A 484 -0.81 -7.83 -17.69
CA HIS A 484 0.64 -7.82 -17.44
C HIS A 484 1.11 -8.81 -16.37
N GLN A 485 0.18 -9.35 -15.59
CA GLN A 485 0.41 -10.39 -14.58
C GLN A 485 0.25 -11.79 -15.16
N ALA A 486 -0.10 -11.90 -16.44
CA ALA A 486 -0.28 -13.18 -17.08
C ALA A 486 1.05 -13.96 -17.17
N PRO A 487 1.01 -15.30 -17.01
CA PRO A 487 2.17 -16.17 -17.12
C PRO A 487 2.97 -15.94 -18.42
N SER A 488 4.29 -16.15 -18.34
CA SER A 488 5.18 -16.02 -19.50
C SER A 488 4.78 -16.92 -20.67
N SER A 489 4.18 -18.09 -20.40
CA SER A 489 3.62 -19.00 -21.39
C SER A 489 2.48 -18.38 -22.22
N LEU A 490 1.65 -17.53 -21.62
CA LEU A 490 0.58 -16.79 -22.29
C LEU A 490 1.09 -15.53 -22.99
N MET A 491 2.13 -14.89 -22.43
CA MET A 491 2.78 -13.73 -23.04
C MET A 491 3.74 -14.10 -24.19
N ALA A 492 4.08 -15.37 -24.35
CA ALA A 492 5.04 -15.82 -25.35
C ALA A 492 4.62 -15.41 -26.78
N GLY A 493 5.51 -14.71 -27.49
CA GLY A 493 5.26 -14.23 -28.85
C GLY A 493 4.34 -13.01 -28.94
N MET A 494 3.94 -12.39 -27.83
CA MET A 494 3.33 -11.07 -27.82
C MET A 494 4.43 -9.99 -27.76
N THR A 495 4.75 -9.40 -28.91
CA THR A 495 5.71 -8.26 -29.00
C THR A 495 5.01 -6.91 -28.98
N ASP A 496 3.69 -6.89 -29.20
CA ASP A 496 2.90 -5.67 -29.23
C ASP A 496 2.69 -5.11 -27.82
N PRO A 497 2.69 -3.77 -27.65
CA PRO A 497 2.31 -3.15 -26.39
C PRO A 497 0.90 -3.55 -25.95
N LEU A 498 0.66 -3.67 -24.64
CA LEU A 498 -0.67 -4.01 -24.09
C LEU A 498 -1.78 -3.00 -24.47
N SER A 499 -1.44 -1.78 -24.92
CA SER A 499 -2.44 -0.86 -25.48
C SER A 499 -3.19 -1.45 -26.68
N VAL A 500 -2.53 -2.32 -27.46
CA VAL A 500 -3.15 -3.02 -28.60
C VAL A 500 -4.13 -4.09 -28.10
N TYR A 501 -3.85 -4.74 -26.98
CA TYR A 501 -4.78 -5.66 -26.31
C TYR A 501 -6.05 -4.94 -25.86
N TYR A 502 -5.94 -3.79 -25.19
CA TYR A 502 -7.12 -3.01 -24.80
C TYR A 502 -7.89 -2.47 -26.01
N GLN A 503 -7.21 -2.14 -27.11
CA GLN A 503 -7.90 -1.80 -28.36
C GLN A 503 -8.62 -3.00 -28.97
N PHE A 504 -8.09 -4.21 -28.84
CA PHE A 504 -8.79 -5.43 -29.22
C PHE A 504 -10.07 -5.62 -28.39
N LEU A 505 -9.99 -5.48 -27.06
CA LEU A 505 -11.16 -5.57 -26.18
C LEU A 505 -12.24 -4.56 -26.52
N ARG A 506 -11.88 -3.29 -26.80
CA ARG A 506 -12.81 -2.24 -27.25
C ARG A 506 -13.56 -2.58 -28.54
N ASN A 507 -12.96 -3.42 -29.39
CA ASN A 507 -13.52 -3.81 -30.69
C ASN A 507 -14.23 -5.17 -30.64
N LEU A 508 -14.29 -5.84 -29.48
CA LEU A 508 -15.07 -7.06 -29.33
C LEU A 508 -16.56 -6.72 -29.40
N THR A 509 -17.30 -7.47 -30.21
CA THR A 509 -18.76 -7.39 -30.21
C THR A 509 -19.31 -8.05 -28.93
N PRO A 510 -20.48 -7.63 -28.45
CA PRO A 510 -21.14 -8.29 -27.31
C PRO A 510 -21.27 -9.81 -27.50
N ALA A 511 -21.57 -10.27 -28.72
CA ALA A 511 -21.68 -11.69 -29.05
C ALA A 511 -20.34 -12.45 -28.86
N VAL A 512 -19.21 -11.88 -29.29
CA VAL A 512 -17.89 -12.51 -29.10
C VAL A 512 -17.50 -12.49 -27.62
N LEU A 513 -17.80 -11.40 -26.91
CA LEU A 513 -17.54 -11.33 -25.46
C LEU A 513 -18.34 -12.39 -24.70
N GLN A 514 -19.63 -12.54 -25.00
CA GLN A 514 -20.49 -13.57 -24.40
C GLN A 514 -19.99 -14.98 -24.74
N ALA A 515 -19.55 -15.22 -25.97
CA ALA A 515 -18.99 -16.50 -26.38
C ALA A 515 -17.67 -16.82 -25.65
N LEU A 516 -16.81 -15.82 -25.41
CA LEU A 516 -15.59 -16.00 -24.61
C LEU A 516 -15.91 -16.29 -23.13
N THR A 517 -16.93 -15.64 -22.56
CA THR A 517 -17.39 -15.93 -21.19
C THR A 517 -18.01 -17.32 -21.08
N ALA A 518 -18.79 -17.77 -22.07
CA ALA A 518 -19.31 -19.13 -22.15
C ALA A 518 -18.18 -20.17 -22.27
N HIS A 519 -17.18 -19.91 -23.10
CA HIS A 519 -15.98 -20.76 -23.18
C HIS A 519 -15.22 -20.81 -21.84
N ALA A 520 -15.15 -19.70 -21.10
CA ALA A 520 -14.54 -19.70 -19.77
C ALA A 520 -15.29 -20.61 -18.78
N ARG A 521 -16.63 -20.72 -18.90
CA ARG A 521 -17.42 -21.73 -18.16
C ARG A 521 -17.02 -23.14 -18.57
N GLU A 522 -16.98 -23.45 -19.87
CA GLU A 522 -16.55 -24.79 -20.35
C GLU A 522 -15.15 -25.18 -19.84
N VAL A 523 -14.24 -24.21 -19.74
CA VAL A 523 -12.90 -24.43 -19.16
C VAL A 523 -12.98 -24.78 -17.67
N LEU A 524 -13.83 -24.12 -16.88
CA LEU A 524 -14.03 -24.43 -15.47
C LEU A 524 -14.65 -25.82 -15.29
N ASP A 525 -15.65 -26.16 -16.10
CA ASP A 525 -16.31 -27.47 -16.06
C ASP A 525 -15.30 -28.58 -16.41
N ALA A 526 -14.46 -28.36 -17.44
CA ALA A 526 -13.36 -29.27 -17.79
C ALA A 526 -12.29 -29.38 -16.70
N TRP A 527 -12.19 -28.39 -15.80
CA TRP A 527 -11.33 -28.44 -14.62
C TRP A 527 -12.01 -29.05 -13.39
N GLY A 528 -13.29 -29.43 -13.48
CA GLY A 528 -14.09 -29.97 -12.38
C GLY A 528 -14.56 -28.89 -11.39
N LEU A 529 -14.76 -27.65 -11.85
CA LEU A 529 -15.17 -26.49 -11.05
C LEU A 529 -16.58 -25.99 -11.45
N GLU A 530 -17.53 -26.91 -11.58
CA GLU A 530 -18.90 -26.64 -12.03
C GLU A 530 -19.66 -25.70 -11.06
N ASP A 531 -19.44 -25.88 -9.76
CA ASP A 531 -20.09 -25.09 -8.69
C ASP A 531 -19.52 -23.67 -8.53
N GLU A 532 -18.33 -23.39 -9.07
CA GLU A 532 -17.75 -22.06 -8.95
C GLU A 532 -18.29 -21.11 -10.04
N PRO A 533 -18.60 -19.84 -9.74
CA PRO A 533 -18.98 -18.87 -10.76
C PRO A 533 -17.79 -18.49 -11.65
N VAL A 534 -18.03 -18.13 -12.92
CA VAL A 534 -16.95 -17.73 -13.86
C VAL A 534 -16.19 -16.51 -13.32
N GLU A 535 -16.93 -15.48 -12.93
CA GLU A 535 -16.43 -14.28 -12.26
C GLU A 535 -17.20 -14.08 -10.96
N TRP A 536 -16.53 -13.52 -9.96
CA TRP A 536 -17.15 -13.15 -8.69
C TRP A 536 -16.51 -11.86 -8.19
N VAL A 537 -17.31 -11.01 -7.56
CA VAL A 537 -16.90 -9.74 -6.95
C VAL A 537 -17.65 -9.55 -5.63
N PRO A 538 -17.02 -9.00 -4.57
CA PRO A 538 -17.72 -8.69 -3.33
C PRO A 538 -18.81 -7.65 -3.55
N SER A 539 -19.97 -7.84 -2.90
CA SER A 539 -21.08 -6.88 -2.93
C SER A 539 -20.68 -5.53 -2.32
N LEU A 540 -21.17 -4.43 -2.91
CA LEU A 540 -20.97 -3.08 -2.35
C LEU A 540 -21.69 -2.87 -1.01
N SER A 541 -22.67 -3.71 -0.67
CA SER A 541 -23.39 -3.66 0.62
C SER A 541 -22.46 -3.82 1.84
N ILE A 542 -21.23 -4.33 1.65
CA ILE A 542 -20.22 -4.53 2.70
C ILE A 542 -19.80 -3.21 3.38
N ILE A 543 -19.83 -2.09 2.65
CA ILE A 543 -19.31 -0.81 3.15
C ILE A 543 -20.37 -0.04 3.97
N GLY A 544 -21.65 -0.41 3.89
CA GLY A 544 -22.77 0.30 4.54
C GLY A 544 -22.98 1.76 4.09
N ALA A 545 -22.00 2.37 3.42
CA ALA A 545 -22.03 3.70 2.83
C ALA A 545 -22.44 3.63 1.35
N PRO A 546 -23.09 4.67 0.80
CA PRO A 546 -23.32 4.77 -0.63
C PRO A 546 -21.97 4.82 -1.37
N SER A 547 -21.89 4.19 -2.54
CA SER A 547 -20.68 4.17 -3.38
C SER A 547 -20.15 5.57 -3.73
N ASP A 548 -21.00 6.60 -3.62
CA ASP A 548 -20.68 8.01 -3.84
C ASP A 548 -19.71 8.61 -2.80
N VAL A 549 -19.46 7.90 -1.68
CA VAL A 549 -18.52 8.34 -0.64
C VAL A 549 -17.07 7.93 -0.96
N LEU A 550 -16.88 6.95 -1.85
CA LEU A 550 -15.55 6.49 -2.26
C LEU A 550 -14.92 7.47 -3.27
N PRO A 551 -13.58 7.62 -3.28
CA PRO A 551 -12.91 8.70 -4.01
C PRO A 551 -12.85 8.49 -5.52
N GLY A 552 -13.14 7.28 -6.00
CA GLY A 552 -13.13 6.91 -7.40
C GLY A 552 -14.44 7.19 -8.12
N VAL A 553 -14.73 6.39 -9.15
CA VAL A 553 -15.91 6.57 -10.01
C VAL A 553 -16.81 5.33 -10.02
N SER A 554 -18.11 5.54 -9.80
CA SER A 554 -19.11 4.47 -9.91
C SER A 554 -19.68 4.36 -11.33
N ARG A 555 -20.30 3.23 -11.64
CA ARG A 555 -20.99 3.02 -12.92
C ARG A 555 -22.11 4.06 -13.14
N GLN A 556 -22.92 4.30 -12.12
CA GLN A 556 -24.05 5.25 -12.18
C GLN A 556 -23.58 6.68 -12.45
N GLN A 557 -22.47 7.09 -11.82
CA GLN A 557 -21.87 8.41 -12.06
C GLN A 557 -21.34 8.56 -13.49
N LEU A 558 -20.82 7.48 -14.09
CA LEU A 558 -20.34 7.49 -15.46
C LEU A 558 -21.47 7.50 -16.49
N GLU A 559 -22.52 6.71 -16.28
CA GLU A 559 -23.71 6.66 -17.15
C GLU A 559 -24.40 8.03 -17.26
N GLY A 560 -24.39 8.84 -16.19
CA GLY A 560 -24.88 10.22 -16.21
C GLY A 560 -23.96 11.24 -16.91
N ARG A 561 -22.67 10.92 -17.11
CA ARG A 561 -21.66 11.83 -17.68
C ARG A 561 -21.41 11.59 -19.17
N VAL A 562 -21.65 10.39 -19.70
CA VAL A 562 -21.12 9.99 -21.02
C VAL A 562 -22.11 9.16 -21.85
N PRO A 563 -22.39 9.54 -23.11
CA PRO A 563 -23.03 8.66 -24.07
C PRO A 563 -22.11 7.51 -24.50
N ILE A 564 -22.61 6.27 -24.41
CA ILE A 564 -21.94 4.97 -24.62
C ILE A 564 -21.07 4.88 -25.90
N GLY A 565 -21.37 5.67 -26.95
CA GLY A 565 -20.65 5.66 -28.22
C GLY A 565 -19.31 6.42 -28.26
N SER A 566 -18.98 7.29 -27.30
CA SER A 566 -17.81 8.19 -27.39
C SER A 566 -16.44 7.49 -27.19
N LEU A 567 -16.46 6.36 -26.46
CA LEU A 567 -15.33 5.45 -26.23
C LEU A 567 -15.26 4.32 -27.27
N ALA A 568 -16.28 4.16 -28.11
CA ALA A 568 -16.28 3.25 -29.24
C ALA A 568 -15.66 3.94 -30.47
N GLY A 569 -14.66 3.33 -31.12
CA GLY A 569 -14.14 3.82 -32.41
C GLY A 569 -12.63 3.81 -32.57
N ARG A 570 -12.16 4.47 -33.64
CA ARG A 570 -10.76 4.47 -34.11
C ARG A 570 -9.83 5.42 -33.34
N ARG A 571 -10.36 6.24 -32.43
CA ARG A 571 -9.57 7.20 -31.62
C ARG A 571 -8.77 6.46 -30.55
N ALA A 572 -7.62 7.02 -30.17
CA ALA A 572 -6.81 6.44 -29.10
C ALA A 572 -7.58 6.44 -27.78
N LEU A 573 -7.41 5.40 -26.97
CA LEU A 573 -8.11 5.27 -25.69
C LEU A 573 -7.78 6.42 -24.73
N SER A 574 -6.56 6.97 -24.83
CA SER A 574 -6.13 8.15 -24.07
C SER A 574 -6.99 9.37 -24.35
N ASP A 575 -7.33 9.60 -25.62
CA ASP A 575 -8.05 10.80 -26.04
C ASP A 575 -9.50 10.68 -25.60
N CYS A 576 -10.11 9.50 -25.79
CA CYS A 576 -11.45 9.22 -25.30
C CYS A 576 -11.54 9.29 -23.76
N ALA A 577 -10.49 8.89 -23.04
CA ALA A 577 -10.46 9.01 -21.58
C ALA A 577 -10.37 10.47 -21.13
N ALA A 578 -9.52 11.27 -21.78
CA ALA A 578 -9.35 12.69 -21.50
C ALA A 578 -10.64 13.50 -21.75
N ASP A 579 -11.35 13.21 -22.86
CA ASP A 579 -12.65 13.84 -23.19
C ASP A 579 -13.70 13.65 -22.07
N VAL A 580 -13.56 12.59 -21.29
CA VAL A 580 -14.50 12.16 -20.25
C VAL A 580 -14.00 12.49 -18.83
N GLY A 581 -12.79 13.03 -18.71
CA GLY A 581 -12.15 13.29 -17.41
C GLY A 581 -11.70 12.03 -16.68
N LEU A 582 -11.44 10.94 -17.41
CA LEU A 582 -10.88 9.69 -16.87
C LEU A 582 -9.39 9.58 -17.14
N ASP A 583 -8.66 8.93 -16.24
CA ASP A 583 -7.30 8.52 -16.53
C ASP A 583 -7.26 7.27 -17.43
N ILE A 584 -6.12 7.06 -18.10
CA ILE A 584 -5.95 5.94 -19.04
C ILE A 584 -6.09 4.55 -18.38
N GLN A 585 -5.80 4.42 -17.08
CA GLN A 585 -5.92 3.16 -16.35
C GLN A 585 -7.36 2.90 -15.93
N GLN A 586 -8.10 3.92 -15.49
CA GLN A 586 -9.55 3.86 -15.29
C GLN A 586 -10.24 3.44 -16.60
N ALA A 587 -9.88 4.06 -17.73
CA ALA A 587 -10.43 3.69 -19.03
C ALA A 587 -10.13 2.22 -19.41
N LYS A 588 -8.96 1.69 -19.07
CA LYS A 588 -8.62 0.26 -19.29
C LYS A 588 -9.44 -0.68 -18.40
N LEU A 589 -9.66 -0.33 -17.13
CA LEU A 589 -10.49 -1.12 -16.20
C LEU A 589 -11.94 -1.18 -16.69
N ILE A 590 -12.46 -0.04 -17.14
CA ILE A 590 -13.79 0.09 -17.74
C ILE A 590 -13.92 -0.77 -19.01
N VAL A 591 -12.93 -0.73 -19.92
CA VAL A 591 -12.91 -1.59 -21.12
C VAL A 591 -12.91 -3.06 -20.73
N ARG A 592 -12.17 -3.43 -19.67
CA ARG A 592 -12.13 -4.80 -19.14
C ARG A 592 -13.48 -5.23 -18.56
N LEU A 593 -14.23 -4.31 -17.95
CA LEU A 593 -15.57 -4.56 -17.40
C LEU A 593 -16.65 -4.64 -18.48
N GLY A 594 -16.34 -4.26 -19.73
CA GLY A 594 -17.30 -4.27 -20.82
C GLY A 594 -18.43 -3.24 -20.66
N TRP A 595 -18.29 -2.26 -19.77
CA TRP A 595 -19.30 -1.22 -19.51
C TRP A 595 -19.61 -0.35 -20.75
N PHE A 596 -18.70 -0.32 -21.72
CA PHE A 596 -18.86 0.43 -22.98
C PHE A 596 -18.63 -0.48 -24.19
N ALA A 597 -19.44 -1.53 -24.33
CA ALA A 597 -19.46 -2.31 -25.56
C ALA A 597 -20.08 -1.46 -26.70
N PRO A 598 -19.46 -1.41 -27.89
CA PRO A 598 -20.06 -0.72 -29.02
C PRO A 598 -21.41 -1.34 -29.36
N GLU A 599 -22.43 -0.52 -29.62
CA GLU A 599 -23.66 -1.03 -30.23
C GLU A 599 -23.31 -1.76 -31.54
N PRO A 600 -23.98 -2.87 -31.85
CA PRO A 600 -23.78 -3.55 -33.11
C PRO A 600 -24.10 -2.55 -34.22
N SER A 601 -23.06 -1.98 -34.84
CA SER A 601 -23.26 -1.20 -36.05
C SER A 601 -24.01 -2.10 -37.03
N PRO A 602 -25.11 -1.64 -37.66
CA PRO A 602 -25.79 -2.41 -38.69
C PRO A 602 -24.72 -2.83 -39.69
N GLY A 603 -24.44 -4.13 -39.69
CA GLY A 603 -23.19 -4.63 -40.20
C GLY A 603 -22.98 -4.16 -41.63
N ARG A 604 -21.75 -3.72 -41.94
CA ARG A 604 -21.22 -4.16 -43.23
C ARG A 604 -21.39 -5.68 -43.22
N PRO A 605 -22.11 -6.26 -44.19
CA PRO A 605 -22.43 -7.68 -44.18
C PRO A 605 -21.15 -8.44 -43.88
N ALA A 606 -21.23 -9.37 -42.92
CA ALA A 606 -20.18 -10.32 -42.62
C ALA A 606 -19.59 -10.73 -43.97
N ARG A 607 -18.32 -10.37 -44.24
CA ARG A 607 -17.67 -10.61 -45.53
C ARG A 607 -18.06 -12.02 -45.95
N THR A 608 -18.88 -12.11 -47.00
CA THR A 608 -19.55 -13.34 -47.42
C THR A 608 -18.50 -14.45 -47.42
N ARG A 609 -18.61 -15.40 -46.49
CA ARG A 609 -17.68 -16.53 -46.44
C ARG A 609 -17.90 -17.29 -47.73
N LEU A 610 -16.93 -17.20 -48.63
CA LEU A 610 -16.93 -18.01 -49.84
C LEU A 610 -16.86 -19.47 -49.40
N SER A 611 -17.89 -20.25 -49.75
CA SER A 611 -17.88 -21.69 -49.48
C SER A 611 -16.74 -22.35 -50.27
N GLU A 612 -16.19 -23.44 -49.73
CA GLU A 612 -15.14 -24.21 -50.41
C GLU A 612 -15.59 -24.64 -51.82
N ALA A 613 -16.84 -25.10 -51.94
CA ALA A 613 -17.44 -25.48 -53.21
C ALA A 613 -17.44 -24.33 -54.23
N GLN A 614 -17.79 -23.11 -53.81
CA GLN A 614 -17.78 -21.94 -54.70
C GLN A 614 -16.37 -21.54 -55.16
N VAL A 615 -15.36 -21.64 -54.28
CA VAL A 615 -13.98 -21.27 -54.61
C VAL A 615 -13.35 -22.32 -55.53
N ARG A 616 -13.54 -23.61 -55.24
CA ARG A 616 -13.06 -24.72 -56.09
C ARG A 616 -13.75 -24.74 -57.44
N ASP A 617 -15.08 -24.58 -57.48
CA ASP A 617 -15.82 -24.46 -58.76
C ASP A 617 -15.31 -23.27 -59.59
N ALA A 618 -15.18 -22.09 -59.00
CA ALA A 618 -14.75 -20.91 -59.73
C ALA A 618 -13.30 -21.02 -60.25
N ILE A 619 -12.37 -21.59 -59.48
CA ILE A 619 -10.93 -21.54 -59.79
C ILE A 619 -10.42 -22.84 -60.42
N GLU A 620 -10.82 -24.01 -59.92
CA GLU A 620 -10.34 -25.31 -60.40
C GLU A 620 -11.20 -25.85 -61.56
N VAL A 621 -12.54 -25.70 -61.48
CA VAL A 621 -13.46 -26.21 -62.52
C VAL A 621 -13.62 -25.20 -63.66
N ARG A 622 -13.87 -23.93 -63.33
CA ARG A 622 -14.17 -22.86 -64.30
C ARG A 622 -12.94 -22.03 -64.70
N GLY A 623 -11.80 -22.22 -64.04
CA GLY A 623 -10.54 -21.55 -64.40
C GLY A 623 -10.54 -20.02 -64.26
N LEU A 624 -11.41 -19.45 -63.43
CA LEU A 624 -11.52 -17.99 -63.27
C LEU A 624 -10.32 -17.42 -62.51
N THR A 625 -9.92 -16.21 -62.89
CA THR A 625 -8.89 -15.48 -62.16
C THR A 625 -9.44 -14.95 -60.83
N LEU A 626 -8.57 -14.78 -59.82
CA LEU A 626 -8.92 -14.19 -58.51
C LEU A 626 -9.73 -12.89 -58.59
N ARG A 627 -9.58 -12.11 -59.67
CA ARG A 627 -10.30 -10.85 -59.89
C ARG A 627 -11.70 -11.08 -60.47
N GLN A 628 -11.87 -12.07 -61.33
CA GLN A 628 -13.17 -12.46 -61.87
C GLN A 628 -14.01 -13.16 -60.79
N THR A 629 -13.42 -14.09 -60.04
CA THR A 629 -14.06 -14.72 -58.89
C THR A 629 -14.49 -13.68 -57.85
N ALA A 630 -13.68 -12.64 -57.62
CA ALA A 630 -14.03 -11.53 -56.73
C ALA A 630 -15.21 -10.69 -57.24
N ALA A 631 -15.23 -10.40 -58.55
CA ALA A 631 -16.31 -9.63 -59.16
C ALA A 631 -17.63 -10.42 -59.20
N GLU A 632 -17.57 -11.72 -59.49
CA GLU A 632 -18.74 -12.59 -59.57
C GLU A 632 -19.35 -12.87 -58.21
N LEU A 633 -18.50 -13.07 -57.19
CA LEU A 633 -18.96 -13.37 -55.83
C LEU A 633 -19.16 -12.10 -54.98
N GLY A 634 -18.98 -10.91 -55.56
CA GLY A 634 -19.20 -9.62 -54.88
C GLY A 634 -18.28 -9.35 -53.69
N VAL A 635 -17.05 -9.91 -53.70
CA VAL A 635 -16.09 -9.83 -52.58
C VAL A 635 -14.76 -9.19 -53.01
N ASP A 636 -13.93 -8.79 -52.04
CA ASP A 636 -12.60 -8.26 -52.32
C ASP A 636 -11.63 -9.35 -52.82
N ARG A 637 -10.79 -9.02 -53.81
CA ARG A 637 -9.77 -9.94 -54.37
C ARG A 637 -8.86 -10.56 -53.29
N LYS A 638 -8.54 -9.82 -52.22
CA LYS A 638 -7.72 -10.33 -51.12
C LYS A 638 -8.46 -11.41 -50.32
N THR A 639 -9.79 -11.35 -50.25
CA THR A 639 -10.62 -12.37 -49.60
C THR A 639 -10.63 -13.68 -50.37
N VAL A 640 -10.76 -13.63 -51.70
CA VAL A 640 -10.64 -14.83 -52.57
C VAL A 640 -9.24 -15.46 -52.42
N ARG A 641 -8.18 -14.64 -52.51
CA ARG A 641 -6.79 -15.11 -52.39
C ARG A 641 -6.52 -15.79 -51.04
N GLN A 642 -6.97 -15.18 -49.94
CA GLN A 642 -6.79 -15.74 -48.61
C GLN A 642 -7.49 -17.10 -48.49
N ARG A 643 -8.71 -17.21 -49.05
CA ARG A 643 -9.47 -18.47 -49.02
C ARG A 643 -8.83 -19.57 -49.86
N CYS A 644 -8.21 -19.24 -51.00
CA CYS A 644 -7.44 -20.22 -51.79
C CYS A 644 -6.23 -20.77 -51.01
N LEU A 645 -5.53 -19.90 -50.25
CA LEU A 645 -4.40 -20.31 -49.42
C LEU A 645 -4.84 -21.20 -48.25
N GLU A 646 -6.01 -20.94 -47.66
CA GLU A 646 -6.59 -21.77 -46.60
C GLU A 646 -7.04 -23.16 -47.09
N LEU A 647 -7.42 -23.27 -48.37
CA LEU A 647 -7.88 -24.50 -49.01
C LEU A 647 -6.77 -25.24 -49.77
N GLU A 648 -5.52 -24.75 -49.66
CA GLU A 648 -4.34 -25.29 -50.35
C GLU A 648 -4.53 -25.40 -51.89
N ILE A 649 -5.31 -24.49 -52.47
CA ILE A 649 -5.53 -24.42 -53.93
C ILE A 649 -4.29 -23.79 -54.57
N ASP A 650 -3.67 -24.50 -55.50
CA ASP A 650 -2.37 -24.14 -56.06
C ASP A 650 -2.47 -22.92 -57.00
N LEU A 651 -1.97 -21.76 -56.55
CA LEU A 651 -2.04 -20.50 -57.27
C LEU A 651 -0.80 -20.24 -58.15
N HIS A 652 -0.45 -21.12 -59.09
CA HIS A 652 0.63 -20.87 -60.08
C HIS A 652 0.20 -21.34 -61.48
N ALA A 653 0.30 -20.57 -62.56
CA ALA A 653 1.42 -19.74 -63.03
C ALA A 653 0.98 -18.41 -63.72
N PRO A 654 1.88 -17.42 -63.88
CA PRO A 654 1.53 -16.05 -64.26
C PRO A 654 1.32 -15.87 -65.77
N GLY A 655 0.08 -15.68 -66.21
CA GLY A 655 -0.27 -15.23 -67.57
C GLY A 655 -1.33 -14.12 -67.48
N ARG A 656 -1.24 -12.96 -68.13
CA ARG A 656 -0.59 -12.54 -69.37
C ARG A 656 -0.34 -11.03 -69.21
N ARG A 657 0.91 -10.54 -69.29
CA ARG A 657 1.16 -9.08 -69.25
C ARG A 657 0.43 -8.46 -70.46
N ARG A 658 -0.52 -7.54 -70.24
CA ARG A 658 -1.12 -6.74 -71.32
C ARG A 658 0.02 -6.00 -72.02
N ARG A 659 0.36 -6.40 -73.25
CA ARG A 659 1.30 -5.67 -74.10
C ARG A 659 0.56 -4.46 -74.66
N TRP A 660 0.99 -3.27 -74.29
CA TRP A 660 0.53 -2.02 -74.88
C TRP A 660 1.41 -1.79 -76.11
N ASN A 661 0.84 -1.97 -77.30
CA ASN A 661 1.54 -1.74 -78.55
C ASN A 661 1.31 -0.28 -78.95
N VAL A 662 2.13 0.63 -78.42
CA VAL A 662 2.09 2.05 -78.78
C VAL A 662 3.15 2.27 -79.84
N ASP A 663 2.73 2.74 -81.00
CA ASP A 663 3.63 2.99 -82.13
C ASP A 663 4.72 4.02 -81.78
N LYS A 664 5.95 3.74 -82.22
CA LYS A 664 7.13 4.56 -81.91
C LYS A 664 7.04 5.95 -82.53
N GLU A 665 6.62 6.05 -83.79
CA GLU A 665 6.51 7.34 -84.50
C GLU A 665 5.37 8.17 -83.91
N TRP A 666 4.26 7.53 -83.54
CA TRP A 666 3.15 8.21 -82.89
C TRP A 666 3.54 8.76 -81.50
N LEU A 667 4.19 7.95 -80.66
CA LEU A 667 4.60 8.37 -79.32
C LEU A 667 5.66 9.47 -79.38
N ALA A 668 6.62 9.39 -80.32
CA ALA A 668 7.58 10.46 -80.57
C ALA A 668 6.87 11.75 -81.04
N THR A 669 5.88 11.64 -81.94
CA THR A 669 5.10 12.79 -82.40
C THR A 669 4.34 13.46 -81.25
N GLN A 670 3.65 12.70 -80.40
CA GLN A 670 2.88 13.28 -79.29
C GLN A 670 3.77 13.88 -78.19
N TYR A 671 4.86 13.20 -77.84
CA TYR A 671 5.70 13.55 -76.69
C TYR A 671 6.83 14.53 -77.03
N VAL A 672 7.50 14.35 -78.18
CA VAL A 672 8.65 15.17 -78.61
C VAL A 672 8.19 16.32 -79.50
N THR A 673 7.41 16.04 -80.56
CA THR A 673 7.01 17.06 -81.55
C THR A 673 5.89 17.97 -81.06
N ARG A 674 4.83 17.40 -80.48
CA ARG A 674 3.68 18.15 -79.94
C ARG A 674 3.85 18.55 -78.47
N GLY A 675 4.90 18.04 -77.82
CA GLY A 675 5.32 18.44 -76.49
C GLY A 675 4.36 18.12 -75.34
N ARG A 676 3.40 17.20 -75.54
CA ARG A 676 2.39 16.82 -74.53
C ARG A 676 3.03 16.05 -73.37
N PRO A 677 2.55 16.22 -72.12
CA PRO A 677 3.13 15.52 -70.98
C PRO A 677 2.69 14.04 -70.95
N LEU A 678 3.59 13.12 -70.54
CA LEU A 678 3.32 11.68 -70.49
C LEU A 678 2.05 11.27 -69.72
N PRO A 679 1.63 11.95 -68.62
CA PRO A 679 0.34 11.70 -67.97
C PRO A 679 -0.88 11.84 -68.88
N ASP A 680 -0.91 12.86 -69.73
CA ASP A 680 -2.06 13.10 -70.61
C ASP A 680 -2.10 12.07 -71.75
N ILE A 681 -0.93 11.75 -72.30
CA ILE A 681 -0.80 10.70 -73.32
C ILE A 681 -1.14 9.33 -72.72
N ALA A 682 -0.73 9.06 -71.48
CA ALA A 682 -1.03 7.80 -70.79
C ALA A 682 -2.54 7.66 -70.47
N ALA A 683 -3.21 8.76 -70.11
CA ALA A 683 -4.66 8.78 -69.92
C ALA A 683 -5.42 8.51 -71.22
N GLU A 684 -4.97 9.08 -72.34
CA GLU A 684 -5.57 8.88 -73.67
C GLU A 684 -5.36 7.46 -74.21
N VAL A 685 -4.16 6.89 -74.03
CA VAL A 685 -3.85 5.50 -74.42
C VAL A 685 -4.45 4.48 -73.44
N GLY A 686 -4.93 4.92 -72.28
CA GLY A 686 -5.52 4.06 -71.25
C GLY A 686 -4.51 3.23 -70.46
N CYS A 687 -3.23 3.64 -70.40
CA CYS A 687 -2.17 2.94 -69.66
C CYS A 687 -1.58 3.81 -68.54
N SER A 688 -0.70 3.25 -67.71
CA SER A 688 0.00 4.03 -66.68
C SER A 688 1.15 4.85 -67.27
N THR A 689 1.43 6.00 -66.67
CA THR A 689 2.60 6.86 -66.99
C THR A 689 3.92 6.11 -66.92
N ALA A 690 4.06 5.21 -65.95
CA ALA A 690 5.24 4.36 -65.80
C ALA A 690 5.39 3.37 -66.97
N ASN A 691 4.29 2.84 -67.52
CA ASN A 691 4.33 1.96 -68.69
C ASN A 691 4.68 2.74 -69.96
N LEU A 692 4.10 3.93 -70.15
CA LEU A 692 4.41 4.77 -71.31
C LEU A 692 5.87 5.26 -71.28
N ALA A 693 6.39 5.58 -70.10
CA ALA A 693 7.81 5.93 -69.91
C ALA A 693 8.76 4.75 -70.19
N ARG A 694 8.35 3.52 -69.86
CA ARG A 694 9.09 2.30 -70.22
C ARG A 694 9.10 2.07 -71.73
N ILE A 695 7.95 2.23 -72.39
CA ILE A 695 7.82 2.11 -73.86
C ILE A 695 8.64 3.19 -74.57
N ALA A 696 8.61 4.43 -74.10
CA ALA A 696 9.46 5.51 -74.59
C ALA A 696 10.96 5.17 -74.47
N LYS A 697 11.38 4.57 -73.34
CA LYS A 697 12.77 4.11 -73.14
C LYS A 697 13.15 2.93 -74.05
N GLU A 698 12.26 1.96 -74.25
CA GLU A 698 12.45 0.82 -75.16
C GLU A 698 12.55 1.26 -76.63
N HIS A 699 11.84 2.32 -77.01
CA HIS A 699 11.89 2.90 -78.36
C HIS A 699 12.96 3.99 -78.55
N GLY A 700 13.75 4.31 -77.52
CA GLY A 700 14.83 5.29 -77.59
C GLY A 700 14.37 6.75 -77.63
N ILE A 701 13.17 7.06 -77.13
CA ILE A 701 12.60 8.42 -77.08
C ILE A 701 13.14 9.13 -75.82
N PRO A 702 13.80 10.30 -75.94
CA PRO A 702 14.40 10.99 -74.80
C PRO A 702 13.34 11.54 -73.85
N LEU A 703 13.36 11.08 -72.59
CA LEU A 703 12.45 11.51 -71.53
C LEU A 703 12.89 12.87 -70.96
N ARG A 704 11.96 13.83 -70.85
CA ARG A 704 12.16 15.09 -70.12
C ARG A 704 12.53 14.80 -68.67
N GLY A 705 13.56 15.49 -68.17
CA GLY A 705 13.95 15.45 -66.76
C GLY A 705 12.80 15.85 -65.85
N ARG A 706 12.67 15.19 -64.69
CA ARG A 706 11.61 15.49 -63.72
C ARG A 706 11.87 16.87 -63.09
N GLY A 707 11.07 17.86 -63.46
CA GLY A 707 10.95 19.13 -62.73
C GLY A 707 10.97 20.38 -63.60
N GLY A 708 9.79 20.77 -64.10
CA GLY A 708 9.49 22.10 -64.66
C GLY A 708 8.10 22.05 -65.32
N ALA A 709 7.16 22.97 -65.12
CA ALA A 709 7.06 24.14 -64.26
C ALA A 709 5.57 24.37 -63.94
N SER A 710 5.23 24.96 -62.78
CA SER A 710 4.10 25.89 -62.59
C SER A 710 4.20 26.58 -61.22
N HIS A 711 4.61 27.85 -61.30
CA HIS A 711 4.51 29.03 -60.42
C HIS A 711 4.42 28.93 -58.88
N GLY A 712 5.28 29.75 -58.23
CA GLY A 712 4.96 30.38 -56.93
C GLY A 712 6.14 30.60 -55.98
N SER A 713 6.80 31.76 -56.09
CA SER A 713 7.63 32.46 -55.07
C SER A 713 9.17 32.29 -55.06
N ALA A 714 9.80 33.43 -55.38
CA ALA A 714 11.08 33.99 -54.93
C ALA A 714 12.34 33.09 -54.91
N THR A 715 13.05 33.06 -56.04
CA THR A 715 14.50 32.81 -56.05
C THR A 715 15.19 34.01 -55.41
N VAL A 716 15.72 33.86 -54.20
CA VAL A 716 16.73 34.78 -53.68
C VAL A 716 17.95 34.68 -54.59
N THR A 717 18.39 35.81 -55.16
CA THR A 717 19.61 35.91 -55.97
C THR A 717 20.82 35.57 -55.10
N THR A 718 21.34 34.34 -55.22
CA THR A 718 22.50 33.86 -54.45
C THR A 718 23.84 34.35 -55.03
N GLY A 719 23.95 35.66 -55.29
CA GLY A 719 25.18 36.28 -55.81
C GLY A 719 26.19 36.64 -54.71
N ASP A 720 25.68 37.21 -53.60
CA ASP A 720 26.51 37.80 -52.53
C ASP A 720 26.53 37.00 -51.21
N LEU A 721 25.89 35.83 -51.18
CA LEU A 721 25.77 35.04 -49.95
C LEU A 721 26.98 34.12 -49.72
N PRO A 722 27.45 33.95 -48.47
CA PRO A 722 28.52 33.00 -48.15
C PRO A 722 28.25 31.58 -48.67
N PRO A 723 29.27 30.82 -49.13
CA PRO A 723 29.08 29.57 -49.89
C PRO A 723 28.22 28.50 -49.19
N LEU A 724 28.31 28.41 -47.85
CA LEU A 724 27.57 27.45 -47.04
C LEU A 724 26.07 27.82 -46.93
N LEU A 725 25.76 29.09 -46.71
CA LEU A 725 24.38 29.60 -46.69
C LEU A 725 23.76 29.55 -48.10
N ALA A 726 24.52 29.93 -49.13
CA ALA A 726 24.10 29.83 -50.52
C ALA A 726 23.81 28.38 -50.96
N ALA A 727 24.50 27.37 -50.41
CA ALA A 727 24.17 25.97 -50.62
C ALA A 727 22.87 25.55 -49.91
N CYS A 728 22.66 26.00 -48.68
CA CYS A 728 21.49 25.66 -47.87
C CYS A 728 20.19 26.35 -48.32
N LEU A 729 20.28 27.48 -49.02
CA LEU A 729 19.15 28.25 -49.55
C LEU A 729 18.70 27.82 -50.96
N ARG A 730 19.26 26.75 -51.54
CA ARG A 730 18.83 26.22 -52.84
C ARG A 730 17.60 25.31 -52.74
N GLY A 731 16.64 25.51 -53.66
CA GLY A 731 15.45 24.68 -53.83
C GLY A 731 14.20 25.15 -53.07
N GLN A 732 13.05 24.53 -53.33
CA GLN A 732 11.77 24.92 -52.71
C GLN A 732 11.81 24.82 -51.17
N GLY A 733 11.27 25.84 -50.49
CA GLY A 733 11.17 25.90 -49.03
C GLY A 733 12.52 25.97 -48.29
N ALA A 734 13.61 26.38 -48.97
CA ALA A 734 14.95 26.37 -48.39
C ALA A 734 15.16 27.42 -47.31
N ARG A 735 14.63 28.63 -47.49
CA ARG A 735 14.65 29.70 -46.49
C ARG A 735 13.95 29.30 -45.19
N GLU A 736 12.73 28.79 -45.30
CA GLU A 736 11.93 28.32 -44.17
C GLU A 736 12.64 27.20 -43.37
N ARG A 737 13.40 26.33 -44.05
CA ARG A 737 14.21 25.32 -43.36
C ARG A 737 15.33 25.96 -42.54
N VAL A 738 16.04 26.94 -43.09
CA VAL A 738 17.12 27.66 -42.38
C VAL A 738 16.57 28.42 -41.17
N GLU A 739 15.43 29.10 -41.32
CA GLU A 739 14.72 29.79 -40.24
C GLU A 739 14.26 28.82 -39.14
N ARG A 740 13.70 27.66 -39.51
CA ARG A 740 13.34 26.61 -38.55
C ARG A 740 14.55 26.01 -37.85
N PHE A 741 15.68 25.85 -38.54
CA PHE A 741 16.91 25.39 -37.90
C PHE A 741 17.40 26.38 -36.84
N HIS A 742 17.30 27.70 -37.11
CA HIS A 742 17.58 28.75 -36.12
C HIS A 742 16.69 28.63 -34.88
N GLN A 743 15.38 28.40 -35.05
CA GLN A 743 14.46 28.15 -33.94
C GLN A 743 14.78 26.86 -33.18
N ILE A 744 15.04 25.76 -33.88
CA ILE A 744 15.34 24.44 -33.28
C ILE A 744 16.62 24.49 -32.44
N ALA A 745 17.62 25.26 -32.88
CA ALA A 745 18.91 25.39 -32.17
C ALA A 745 18.77 26.00 -30.76
N ALA A 746 17.66 26.68 -30.46
CA ALA A 746 17.38 27.26 -29.14
C ALA A 746 16.90 26.23 -28.10
N PHE A 747 16.39 25.06 -28.52
CA PHE A 747 15.76 24.07 -27.65
C PHE A 747 16.72 22.98 -27.14
N ARG A 748 16.37 22.30 -26.04
CA ARG A 748 17.18 21.22 -25.47
C ARG A 748 17.01 19.92 -26.25
N SER A 749 15.85 19.67 -26.83
CA SER A 749 15.55 18.42 -27.55
C SER A 749 14.70 18.66 -28.80
N LEU A 750 14.71 17.70 -29.74
CA LEU A 750 13.84 17.75 -30.92
C LEU A 750 12.35 17.65 -30.56
N ASN A 751 12.00 16.98 -29.47
CA ASN A 751 10.59 16.87 -29.03
C ASN A 751 10.07 18.21 -28.48
N GLU A 752 10.90 18.92 -27.70
CA GLU A 752 10.58 20.25 -27.20
C GLU A 752 10.43 21.25 -28.37
N ALA A 753 11.34 21.20 -29.34
CA ALA A 753 11.25 22.01 -30.56
C ALA A 753 9.99 21.66 -31.37
N ALA A 754 9.65 20.37 -31.51
CA ALA A 754 8.46 19.91 -32.22
C ALA A 754 7.16 20.46 -31.60
N GLN A 755 7.05 20.40 -30.28
CA GLN A 755 5.87 20.86 -29.55
C GLN A 755 5.74 22.39 -29.61
N SER A 756 6.84 23.13 -29.47
CA SER A 756 6.81 24.60 -29.51
C SER A 756 6.60 25.18 -30.92
N ILE A 757 7.08 24.49 -31.96
CA ILE A 757 6.94 24.92 -33.37
C ILE A 757 5.60 24.43 -33.96
N GLY A 758 4.90 23.52 -33.30
CA GLY A 758 3.62 22.98 -33.76
C GLY A 758 3.75 21.99 -34.93
N LEU A 759 4.88 21.27 -35.03
CA LEU A 759 5.15 20.32 -36.12
C LEU A 759 5.45 18.93 -35.58
N HIS A 760 5.03 17.90 -36.33
CA HIS A 760 5.35 16.52 -35.99
C HIS A 760 6.87 16.24 -36.12
N GLN A 761 7.46 15.52 -35.17
CA GLN A 761 8.91 15.26 -35.08
C GLN A 761 9.52 14.65 -36.36
N SER A 762 8.74 13.84 -37.08
CA SER A 762 9.16 13.24 -38.37
C SER A 762 9.33 14.29 -39.48
N ALA A 763 8.54 15.37 -39.47
CA ALA A 763 8.65 16.47 -40.41
C ALA A 763 9.95 17.27 -40.16
N ILE A 764 10.23 17.58 -38.88
CA ILE A 764 11.47 18.26 -38.46
C ILE A 764 12.71 17.44 -38.82
N SER A 765 12.68 16.13 -38.54
CA SER A 765 13.79 15.23 -38.86
C SER A 765 14.09 15.17 -40.37
N THR A 766 13.04 15.22 -41.19
CA THR A 766 13.16 15.25 -42.66
C THR A 766 13.72 16.58 -43.15
N GLN A 767 13.31 17.71 -42.57
CA GLN A 767 13.81 19.03 -42.92
C GLN A 767 15.29 19.21 -42.52
N LEU A 768 15.68 18.77 -41.32
CA LEU A 768 17.07 18.79 -40.87
C LEU A 768 17.97 17.93 -41.77
N LYS A 769 17.52 16.73 -42.18
CA LYS A 769 18.29 15.86 -43.08
C LYS A 769 18.54 16.52 -44.45
N LYS A 770 17.56 17.27 -44.98
CA LYS A 770 17.72 18.03 -46.23
C LYS A 770 18.73 19.17 -46.07
N LEU A 771 18.72 19.87 -44.94
CA LEU A 771 19.71 20.90 -44.61
C LEU A 771 21.11 20.32 -44.41
N GLU A 772 21.26 19.21 -43.69
CA GLU A 772 22.53 18.52 -43.49
C GLU A 772 23.14 18.06 -44.82
N THR A 773 22.30 17.61 -45.75
CA THR A 773 22.72 17.23 -47.11
C THR A 773 23.20 18.44 -47.90
N ALA A 774 22.50 19.58 -47.80
CA ALA A 774 22.87 20.82 -48.48
C ALA A 774 24.11 21.50 -47.86
N ALA A 775 24.30 21.36 -46.55
CA ALA A 775 25.44 21.90 -45.80
C ALA A 775 26.72 21.05 -45.93
N GLY A 776 26.63 19.84 -46.52
CA GLY A 776 27.75 18.92 -46.67
C GLY A 776 28.16 18.20 -45.38
N GLY A 777 27.31 18.18 -44.36
CA GLY A 777 27.62 17.55 -43.07
C GLY A 777 26.55 17.76 -42.00
N ARG A 778 26.73 17.11 -40.85
CA ARG A 778 25.78 17.23 -39.72
C ARG A 778 25.85 18.64 -39.12
N ILE A 779 24.70 19.29 -38.99
CA ILE A 779 24.55 20.60 -38.33
C ILE A 779 24.17 20.46 -36.84
N LEU A 780 23.71 19.28 -36.42
CA LEU A 780 23.38 18.92 -35.03
C LEU A 780 23.94 17.52 -34.69
N GLU A 781 24.49 17.37 -33.49
CA GLU A 781 24.76 16.07 -32.88
C GLU A 781 23.49 15.56 -32.18
N ARG A 782 23.07 14.35 -32.54
CA ARG A 782 21.94 13.65 -31.91
C ARG A 782 22.53 12.53 -31.06
N GLY A 783 22.30 12.54 -29.75
CA GLY A 783 22.70 11.42 -28.89
C GLY A 783 21.68 10.27 -28.94
N ASP A 784 22.13 9.02 -28.77
CA ASP A 784 21.34 7.78 -28.86
C ASP A 784 20.27 7.58 -27.76
N ARG A 785 19.92 8.62 -26.98
CA ARG A 785 18.87 8.58 -25.96
C ARG A 785 17.78 9.59 -26.28
N GLN A 786 16.51 9.20 -26.12
CA GLN A 786 15.30 9.99 -26.42
C GLN A 786 15.22 11.38 -25.72
N HIS A 787 16.14 11.69 -24.79
CA HIS A 787 16.26 12.98 -24.10
C HIS A 787 17.67 13.60 -24.12
N ALA A 788 18.54 13.17 -25.04
CA ALA A 788 19.88 13.72 -25.15
C ALA A 788 19.84 15.21 -25.59
N PRO A 789 20.63 16.10 -24.94
CA PRO A 789 20.62 17.52 -25.27
C PRO A 789 21.17 17.75 -26.68
N LEU A 790 20.49 18.60 -27.46
CA LEU A 790 20.96 19.03 -28.77
C LEU A 790 22.27 19.81 -28.61
N LYS A 791 23.29 19.38 -29.36
CA LYS A 791 24.56 20.09 -29.52
C LYS A 791 24.69 20.54 -30.97
N VAL A 792 24.81 21.85 -31.18
CA VAL A 792 25.08 22.42 -32.51
C VAL A 792 26.54 22.18 -32.87
N THR A 793 26.78 21.54 -34.02
CA THR A 793 28.12 21.24 -34.52
C THR A 793 28.86 22.53 -34.93
N PRO A 794 30.19 22.50 -35.12
CA PRO A 794 30.92 23.64 -35.68
C PRO A 794 30.35 24.13 -37.02
N LEU A 795 29.92 23.19 -37.88
CA LEU A 795 29.25 23.49 -39.16
C LEU A 795 27.90 24.18 -38.94
N GLY A 796 27.09 23.69 -37.99
CA GLY A 796 25.80 24.30 -37.64
C GLY A 796 25.94 25.72 -37.07
N ARG A 797 26.96 25.97 -36.24
CA ARG A 797 27.25 27.33 -35.72
C ARG A 797 27.65 28.30 -36.83
N LYS A 798 28.44 27.84 -37.80
CA LYS A 798 28.83 28.64 -38.96
C LYS A 798 27.62 29.00 -39.83
N LEU A 799 26.70 28.06 -40.04
CA LEU A 799 25.46 28.29 -40.77
C LEU A 799 24.53 29.28 -40.03
N LEU A 800 24.37 29.13 -38.70
CA LEU A 800 23.56 30.06 -37.90
C LEU A 800 24.11 31.49 -37.95
N LYS A 801 25.42 31.65 -37.79
CA LYS A 801 26.08 32.97 -37.85
C LYS A 801 25.87 33.64 -39.21
N GLN A 802 26.01 32.89 -40.30
CA GLN A 802 25.77 33.40 -41.66
C GLN A 802 24.29 33.75 -41.86
N ALA A 803 23.37 32.91 -41.38
CA ALA A 803 21.93 33.16 -41.47
C ALA A 803 21.50 34.40 -40.66
N GLU A 804 22.06 34.61 -39.46
CA GLU A 804 21.80 35.80 -38.63
C GLU A 804 22.31 37.09 -39.29
N GLN A 805 23.48 37.04 -39.92
CA GLN A 805 24.08 38.19 -40.60
C GLN A 805 23.37 38.56 -41.90
N GLU A 806 22.98 37.57 -42.72
CA GLU A 806 22.51 37.79 -44.09
C GLU A 806 20.97 37.74 -44.23
N LEU A 807 20.25 37.05 -43.32
CA LEU A 807 18.79 36.93 -43.38
C LEU A 807 18.07 37.80 -42.33
N GLY A 808 18.81 38.59 -41.54
CA GLY A 808 18.26 39.47 -40.51
C GLY A 808 17.58 38.73 -39.36
N LEU A 809 18.01 37.48 -39.08
CA LEU A 809 17.45 36.70 -37.98
C LEU A 809 17.93 37.25 -36.63
N PRO A 810 17.08 37.26 -35.59
CA PRO A 810 17.43 37.83 -34.30
C PRO A 810 18.66 37.14 -33.70
N GLN A 811 19.65 37.96 -33.30
CA GLN A 811 20.81 37.49 -32.53
C GLN A 811 20.34 37.11 -31.13
N HIS A 812 20.04 35.84 -30.91
CA HIS A 812 19.74 35.37 -29.57
C HIS A 812 21.05 35.05 -28.84
N PRO A 813 21.46 35.80 -27.80
CA PRO A 813 22.40 35.25 -26.85
C PRO A 813 21.74 33.97 -26.32
N ILE A 814 22.39 32.82 -26.47
CA ILE A 814 21.82 31.51 -26.10
C ILE A 814 21.73 31.43 -24.56
N VAL A 815 20.75 32.13 -23.98
CA VAL A 815 20.28 31.96 -22.62
C VAL A 815 18.97 31.21 -22.72
N ARG A 816 19.07 29.87 -22.70
CA ARG A 816 17.91 28.97 -22.70
C ARG A 816 16.99 29.39 -21.55
N ALA A 817 15.74 29.76 -21.86
CA ALA A 817 14.75 30.21 -20.88
C ALA A 817 14.65 29.20 -19.73
N PRO A 818 15.01 29.56 -18.48
CA PRO A 818 15.05 28.61 -17.38
C PRO A 818 13.66 28.21 -16.87
N LEU A 819 12.60 28.97 -17.19
CA LEU A 819 11.26 28.73 -16.63
C LEU A 819 10.63 27.42 -17.08
N ALA A 820 10.57 27.12 -18.38
CA ALA A 820 9.92 25.92 -18.88
C ALA A 820 10.58 24.60 -18.38
N PRO A 821 11.93 24.46 -18.40
CA PRO A 821 12.59 23.31 -17.79
C PRO A 821 12.40 23.24 -16.26
N ALA A 822 12.34 24.39 -15.57
CA ALA A 822 12.13 24.44 -14.14
C ALA A 822 10.72 23.95 -13.78
N LEU A 823 9.69 24.42 -14.48
CA LEU A 823 8.29 24.01 -14.31
C LEU A 823 8.08 22.52 -14.62
N GLY A 824 8.76 22.00 -15.65
CA GLY A 824 8.73 20.57 -16.00
C GLY A 824 9.47 19.65 -15.04
N SER A 825 10.21 20.19 -14.05
CA SER A 825 10.88 19.38 -13.03
C SER A 825 9.92 18.99 -11.89
N PHE A 826 10.19 17.86 -11.22
CA PHE A 826 9.37 17.41 -10.10
C PHE A 826 9.28 18.50 -9.01
N ARG A 827 8.05 18.94 -8.70
CA ARG A 827 7.76 20.10 -7.82
C ARG A 827 8.44 21.39 -8.27
N GLY A 828 8.57 21.58 -9.59
CA GLY A 828 9.22 22.72 -10.22
C GLY A 828 8.68 24.06 -9.74
N ALA A 829 7.37 24.27 -9.87
CA ALA A 829 6.68 25.47 -9.39
C ALA A 829 6.93 25.76 -7.90
N GLU A 830 6.77 24.75 -7.03
CA GLU A 830 7.03 24.86 -5.58
C GLU A 830 8.48 25.28 -5.30
N ARG A 831 9.44 24.67 -6.01
CA ARG A 831 10.87 24.98 -5.83
C ARG A 831 11.24 26.37 -6.35
N ILE A 832 10.66 26.81 -7.47
CA ILE A 832 10.88 28.17 -8.02
C ILE A 832 10.31 29.21 -7.05
N ALA A 833 9.13 28.96 -6.49
CA ALA A 833 8.54 29.84 -5.46
C ALA A 833 9.44 29.94 -4.22
N LYS A 834 10.02 28.82 -3.76
CA LYS A 834 11.02 28.82 -2.68
C LYS A 834 12.28 29.60 -3.05
N LEU A 835 12.77 29.48 -4.28
CA LEU A 835 13.93 30.23 -4.77
C LEU A 835 13.64 31.74 -4.84
N ALA A 836 12.45 32.13 -5.30
CA ALA A 836 12.01 33.53 -5.38
C ALA A 836 11.78 34.16 -4.00
N SER A 837 11.33 33.38 -3.01
CA SER A 837 11.25 33.83 -1.62
C SER A 837 12.64 33.95 -0.99
N ALA A 838 13.50 32.93 -1.20
CA ALA A 838 14.86 32.90 -0.69
C ALA A 838 15.74 34.03 -1.24
N SER A 839 15.52 34.48 -2.48
CA SER A 839 16.27 35.58 -3.09
C SER A 839 16.07 36.94 -2.43
N ARG A 840 15.14 37.05 -1.46
CA ARG A 840 14.91 38.26 -0.66
C ARG A 840 15.72 38.29 0.63
N GLN A 841 16.42 37.21 0.98
CA GLN A 841 17.19 37.06 2.22
C GLN A 841 18.69 37.22 1.97
N LYS A 842 19.48 37.56 3.01
CA LYS A 842 20.93 37.79 2.87
C LYS A 842 21.74 36.49 2.92
N THR A 843 21.30 35.50 3.70
CA THR A 843 21.99 34.21 3.85
C THR A 843 21.09 33.02 3.58
N LEU A 844 21.68 31.86 3.27
CA LEU A 844 20.93 30.62 3.05
C LEU A 844 20.24 30.14 4.35
N ARG A 845 20.81 30.45 5.53
CA ARG A 845 20.20 30.18 6.83
C ARG A 845 18.91 30.99 7.04
N GLU A 846 18.95 32.29 6.76
CA GLU A 846 17.75 33.15 6.82
C GLU A 846 16.67 32.70 5.83
N ALA A 847 17.07 32.33 4.61
CA ALA A 847 16.15 31.75 3.62
C ALA A 847 15.47 30.47 4.11
N ALA A 848 16.19 29.62 4.85
CA ALA A 848 15.65 28.39 5.44
C ALA A 848 14.61 28.67 6.51
N VAL A 849 14.90 29.61 7.40
CA VAL A 849 13.97 30.06 8.45
C VAL A 849 12.71 30.67 7.83
N ALA A 850 12.86 31.58 6.87
CA ALA A 850 11.73 32.22 6.18
C ALA A 850 10.84 31.22 5.42
N ALA A 851 11.42 30.10 4.96
CA ALA A 851 10.69 29.05 4.25
C ALA A 851 10.18 27.91 5.18
N GLY A 852 10.41 27.98 6.50
CA GLY A 852 9.98 26.97 7.46
C GLY A 852 10.61 25.59 7.26
N VAL A 853 11.82 25.52 6.70
CA VAL A 853 12.52 24.26 6.35
C VAL A 853 13.97 24.27 6.80
N THR A 854 14.62 23.12 6.86
CA THR A 854 16.06 23.04 7.17
C THR A 854 16.92 23.56 6.00
N PRO A 855 18.11 24.15 6.25
CA PRO A 855 19.00 24.60 5.19
C PRO A 855 19.37 23.49 4.19
N GLN A 856 19.53 22.25 4.68
CA GLN A 856 19.79 21.09 3.84
C GLN A 856 18.63 20.79 2.86
N SER A 857 17.38 20.97 3.31
CA SER A 857 16.19 20.79 2.47
C SER A 857 16.09 21.84 1.35
N LEU A 858 16.45 23.10 1.64
CA LEU A 858 16.60 24.13 0.60
C LEU A 858 17.72 23.82 -0.37
N ARG A 859 18.88 23.36 0.12
CA ARG A 859 20.00 22.95 -0.75
C ARG A 859 19.59 21.86 -1.74
N ILE A 860 18.87 20.85 -1.26
CA ILE A 860 18.34 19.76 -2.10
C ILE A 860 17.32 20.30 -3.10
N SER A 861 16.43 21.20 -2.67
CA SER A 861 15.40 21.80 -3.54
C SER A 861 16.02 22.62 -4.67
N PHE A 862 16.99 23.47 -4.36
CA PHE A 862 17.69 24.30 -5.34
C PHE A 862 18.60 23.47 -6.25
N ARG A 863 19.33 22.46 -5.74
CA ARG A 863 20.07 21.51 -6.59
C ARG A 863 19.14 20.75 -7.53
N GLY A 864 17.93 20.44 -7.09
CA GLY A 864 16.88 19.89 -7.92
C GLY A 864 16.52 20.80 -9.10
N LEU A 865 16.42 22.11 -8.90
CA LEU A 865 16.23 23.09 -9.98
C LEU A 865 17.48 23.22 -10.85
N GLU A 866 18.67 23.25 -10.26
CA GLU A 866 19.93 23.37 -11.01
C GLU A 866 20.17 22.18 -11.93
N SER A 867 19.69 20.99 -11.57
CA SER A 867 19.73 19.82 -12.43
C SER A 867 18.90 19.98 -13.72
N ALA A 868 17.85 20.80 -13.68
CA ALA A 868 16.98 21.10 -14.82
C ALA A 868 17.45 22.33 -15.61
N CYS A 869 17.94 23.36 -14.91
CA CYS A 869 18.16 24.70 -15.46
C CYS A 869 19.62 25.17 -15.46
N GLY A 870 20.56 24.38 -14.97
CA GLY A 870 21.95 24.80 -14.74
C GLY A 870 22.10 25.63 -13.44
N PRO A 871 23.31 26.12 -13.12
CA PRO A 871 23.59 26.80 -11.85
C PRO A 871 22.72 28.04 -11.63
N LEU A 872 22.02 28.10 -10.50
CA LEU A 872 21.09 29.18 -10.12
C LEU A 872 21.61 29.97 -8.91
N VAL A 873 22.43 29.35 -8.06
CA VAL A 873 23.03 29.96 -6.86
C VAL A 873 24.55 29.95 -7.01
N SER A 874 25.22 31.06 -6.65
CA SER A 874 26.68 31.19 -6.82
C SER A 874 27.50 30.44 -5.77
N ALA A 875 26.99 30.33 -4.54
CA ALA A 875 27.67 29.70 -3.42
C ALA A 875 26.66 29.09 -2.43
N TRP A 876 27.11 28.11 -1.64
CA TRP A 876 26.24 27.31 -0.78
C TRP A 876 26.62 27.35 0.71
N GLY A 877 27.46 28.30 1.13
CA GLY A 877 27.75 28.51 2.55
C GLY A 877 26.48 28.87 3.32
N LEU A 878 26.35 28.35 4.54
CA LEU A 878 25.18 28.60 5.38
C LEU A 878 25.10 30.06 5.85
N ASP A 879 26.27 30.64 6.11
CA ASP A 879 26.45 32.01 6.63
C ASP A 879 27.14 32.93 5.60
N GLU A 880 27.30 32.46 4.36
CA GLU A 880 27.79 33.27 3.23
C GLU A 880 26.64 34.06 2.60
N ALA A 881 26.99 35.15 1.90
CA ALA A 881 26.04 35.96 1.16
C ALA A 881 25.37 35.14 0.05
N PHE A 882 24.04 35.01 0.13
CA PHE A 882 23.23 34.27 -0.82
C PHE A 882 23.04 35.10 -2.10
N HIS A 883 23.77 34.74 -3.16
CA HIS A 883 23.65 35.41 -4.46
C HIS A 883 23.11 34.47 -5.54
N LEU A 884 22.12 34.96 -6.28
CA LEU A 884 21.63 34.31 -7.49
C LEU A 884 22.58 34.58 -8.66
N THR A 885 22.83 33.56 -9.47
CA THR A 885 23.49 33.74 -10.77
C THR A 885 22.58 34.57 -11.70
N PRO A 886 23.10 35.15 -12.81
CA PRO A 886 22.26 35.82 -13.81
C PRO A 886 21.09 34.96 -14.31
N ARG A 887 21.28 33.64 -14.31
CA ARG A 887 20.27 32.64 -14.68
C ARG A 887 19.21 32.43 -13.59
N GLY A 888 19.63 32.41 -12.33
CA GLY A 888 18.72 32.42 -11.17
C GLY A 888 17.85 33.68 -11.14
N GLN A 889 18.44 34.86 -11.40
CA GLN A 889 17.72 36.13 -11.47
C GLN A 889 16.70 36.14 -12.61
N LEU A 890 17.07 35.62 -13.79
CA LEU A 890 16.16 35.50 -14.93
C LEU A 890 14.98 34.56 -14.62
N LEU A 891 15.22 33.43 -13.95
CA LEU A 891 14.17 32.49 -13.54
C LEU A 891 13.16 33.13 -12.58
N VAL A 892 13.63 33.87 -11.58
CA VAL A 892 12.76 34.57 -10.62
C VAL A 892 11.94 35.67 -11.31
N ARG A 893 12.53 36.42 -12.25
CA ARG A 893 11.81 37.43 -13.04
C ARG A 893 10.74 36.80 -13.94
N GLN A 894 11.06 35.71 -14.62
CA GLN A 894 10.11 34.98 -15.47
C GLN A 894 8.96 34.37 -14.65
N TRP A 895 9.25 33.84 -13.46
CA TRP A 895 8.24 33.33 -12.54
C TRP A 895 7.28 34.43 -12.08
N ALA A 896 7.81 35.61 -11.73
CA ALA A 896 6.99 36.77 -11.37
C ALA A 896 6.09 37.22 -12.52
N ALA A 897 6.63 37.33 -13.74
CA ALA A 897 5.85 37.70 -14.92
C ALA A 897 4.74 36.67 -15.26
N HIS A 898 4.99 35.37 -15.03
CA HIS A 898 4.00 34.30 -15.24
C HIS A 898 2.87 34.30 -14.20
N HIS A 899 3.06 34.89 -13.01
CA HIS A 899 2.03 34.94 -11.96
C HIS A 899 1.30 36.28 -11.87
N SER A 900 1.75 37.28 -12.63
CA SER A 900 1.10 38.60 -12.75
C SER A 900 0.21 38.72 -14.00
N ALA A 901 0.15 37.67 -14.82
CA ALA A 901 -0.71 37.51 -16.00
C ALA A 901 -1.66 36.34 -15.75
#